data_AF-A0A2J7PCP6-F1
#
_entry.id   AF-A0A2J7PCP6-F1
#
_cell.length_a   1.000
_cell.length_b   1.000
_cell.length_c   1.000
_cell.angle_alpha   90.00
_cell.angle_beta   90.00
_cell.angle_gamma   90.00
#
_symmetry.space_group_name_H-M   'P 1'
#
loop_
_entity.id
_entity.type
_entity.pdbx_description
1 polymer ?
#
loop_
_entity_poly.entity_id
_entity_poly.type
_entity_poly.pdbx_seq_one_letter_code
_entity_poly.pdbx_strand_id
1 'polypeptide(L)'
;MMKIGAVKGVKGLRKLMKEIAVTASTGKHDNELVGSATLPLKNIPASGQTLWCSLEKKGKSKKQGDVKIRLSFSSEKNSHVASQEHRHLLRLMLLHELENSKVEPYQWDGKFSQSAEIILTQHLVQCGLSKVAVTLAKWIEFASVHVDHPLSFIIFSILLQKLVKPLQKGFVTEEEEKLFWEAAKKILPSCFNGIRKIRKLTHSDKSTLHQLSGILSILSQLSTLHPPEGTDLFPPSIYGWLTVNEDEPNCDIRATLYDAVTQGAEDWFSHILENNKTTDSPEEAYLNHLIQVTQLVRTDLQRAIEFHDKIFQQSFNFPYAKTLYKVYESKVAELVEPVVTEVCKSLKPLKFNHGAGDGIYDNDRLLMGTTLFELYLIVQRFAVLGTGLCPVDSEIFLSHNFHLWFHAGVAQWLDIALYKALQRIKKAVEIDHLVPVDSSVKYSSSAVDTLAIFYQIKIFWKQLAWPDVEGSYTFVAKIIDDICRCSVFYADQMSEKVEGMGESQNVYEKKFEVTNEWCLAINNIDYVRQSIQAFVGELGMEEIVTSLANFRSQTEADHCQRTLQLVIDNAVDTVGNKILELLEKVAEKMAPAINRFLLEGAELLQQENNCMDRLMKYLDDNLLTLHSHLNTDNFSRILAIIWENLSHTMYELVESNLERKRPPTFFLNLHETLKILVGFFKQGDEKNDTNNPAILEQMEHLLQLYGMETWELIHQYHLERREEQMAMEAATHGLLTVRMQFVEDLLRIEVLNARNLHPMDTNGSCDPYVKIHLLPEEKFTTITKPRTKTHKKTMFPLYDEYFTLHLTSEQQELENGLIMFTVKDQDFLGTNEFLGEAFVAFSDVPKTDMTTGLEQMAQVHLKLSRPTRQDSEVYRALESRHDKLARDFIKKEKPKFLPS
;
A
#
# COMPACT_ATOMS: atom_id res chain seq x y z
N MET A 1 -23.19 107.06 22.70
CA MET A 1 -21.80 107.54 22.51
C MET A 1 -20.92 106.33 22.20
N MET A 2 -20.38 106.20 20.97
CA MET A 2 -19.23 105.34 20.55
C MET A 2 -19.20 105.18 19.01
N LYS A 3 -19.19 106.29 18.24
CA LYS A 3 -18.96 106.26 16.77
C LYS A 3 -18.05 107.39 16.27
N ILE A 4 -17.28 108.00 17.16
CA ILE A 4 -16.36 109.10 16.79
C ILE A 4 -15.01 108.57 16.29
N GLY A 5 -14.64 107.32 16.61
CA GLY A 5 -13.36 106.71 16.20
C GLY A 5 -13.32 106.03 14.82
N ALA A 6 -14.44 105.90 14.10
CA ALA A 6 -14.53 105.09 12.87
C ALA A 6 -14.57 105.90 11.57
N VAL A 7 -14.39 107.22 11.63
CA VAL A 7 -14.59 108.12 10.48
C VAL A 7 -13.24 108.53 9.88
N LYS A 8 -12.84 107.91 8.78
CA LYS A 8 -11.65 108.34 8.01
C LYS A 8 -12.01 109.44 7.01
N GLY A 9 -11.38 110.61 7.17
CA GLY A 9 -11.39 111.70 6.20
C GLY A 9 -12.51 112.76 6.39
N VAL A 10 -12.23 113.97 5.92
CA VAL A 10 -13.06 115.18 6.11
C VAL A 10 -14.50 115.03 5.57
N LYS A 11 -14.71 114.20 4.52
CA LYS A 11 -16.04 113.89 3.99
C LYS A 11 -16.91 113.06 4.93
N GLY A 12 -16.32 112.10 5.65
CA GLY A 12 -17.04 111.25 6.59
C GLY A 12 -17.49 112.04 7.82
N LEU A 13 -16.65 112.97 8.28
CA LEU A 13 -16.94 113.84 9.43
C LEU A 13 -18.11 114.79 9.10
N ARG A 14 -18.16 115.30 7.86
CA ARG A 14 -19.25 116.15 7.37
C ARG A 14 -20.58 115.40 7.28
N LYS A 15 -20.57 114.10 6.93
CA LYS A 15 -21.78 113.27 6.84
C LYS A 15 -22.32 112.92 8.24
N LEU A 16 -21.44 112.57 9.18
CA LEU A 16 -21.80 112.32 10.58
C LEU A 16 -22.35 113.58 11.26
N MET A 17 -21.72 114.75 11.06
CA MET A 17 -22.25 116.02 11.58
C MET A 17 -23.62 116.37 10.98
N LYS A 18 -23.86 116.04 9.70
CA LYS A 18 -25.17 116.28 9.06
C LYS A 18 -26.24 115.33 9.60
N GLU A 19 -25.92 114.06 9.85
CA GLU A 19 -26.81 113.12 10.53
C GLU A 19 -27.12 113.56 11.97
N ILE A 20 -26.10 113.91 12.77
CA ILE A 20 -26.29 114.38 14.15
C ILE A 20 -27.14 115.66 14.18
N ALA A 21 -26.89 116.61 13.27
CA ALA A 21 -27.66 117.84 13.18
C ALA A 21 -29.13 117.60 12.79
N VAL A 22 -29.40 116.66 11.87
CA VAL A 22 -30.77 116.33 11.46
C VAL A 22 -31.51 115.55 12.56
N THR A 23 -30.87 114.54 13.17
CA THR A 23 -31.46 113.75 14.26
C THR A 23 -31.79 114.61 15.48
N ALA A 24 -30.96 115.61 15.81
CA ALA A 24 -31.23 116.56 16.88
C ALA A 24 -32.41 117.51 16.58
N SER A 25 -32.73 117.75 15.30
CA SER A 25 -33.78 118.69 14.88
C SER A 25 -35.15 118.06 14.63
N THR A 26 -35.24 116.78 14.24
CA THR A 26 -36.51 116.17 13.81
C THR A 26 -36.89 114.87 14.52
N GLY A 27 -36.01 114.29 15.35
CA GLY A 27 -36.30 113.08 16.12
C GLY A 27 -36.58 111.80 15.31
N LYS A 28 -36.42 111.82 13.97
CA LYS A 28 -36.57 110.65 13.10
C LYS A 28 -35.21 110.19 12.56
N HIS A 29 -34.91 108.90 12.72
CA HIS A 29 -33.81 108.24 12.03
C HIS A 29 -34.25 107.95 10.58
N ASP A 30 -33.87 108.80 9.63
CA ASP A 30 -34.01 108.48 8.21
C ASP A 30 -32.89 107.51 7.79
N ASN A 31 -33.21 106.21 7.74
CA ASN A 31 -32.30 105.19 7.19
C ASN A 31 -32.12 105.42 5.69
N GLU A 32 -30.87 105.49 5.23
CA GLU A 32 -30.57 105.68 3.81
C GLU A 32 -30.94 104.43 3.00
N LEU A 33 -31.87 104.55 2.03
CA LEU A 33 -32.22 103.44 1.12
C LEU A 33 -30.98 103.00 0.31
N VAL A 34 -30.55 101.76 0.51
CA VAL A 34 -29.42 101.15 -0.21
C VAL A 34 -29.83 100.74 -1.63
N GLY A 35 -31.05 100.23 -1.81
CA GLY A 35 -31.67 99.94 -3.09
C GLY A 35 -32.94 99.09 -2.92
N SER A 36 -33.70 98.93 -3.99
CA SER A 36 -34.96 98.16 -4.03
C SER A 36 -34.95 97.19 -5.22
N ALA A 37 -35.55 96.02 -5.05
CA ALA A 37 -35.82 95.07 -6.12
C ALA A 37 -37.31 94.69 -6.10
N THR A 38 -37.93 94.61 -7.27
CA THR A 38 -39.35 94.27 -7.41
C THR A 38 -39.48 92.94 -8.16
N LEU A 39 -40.13 91.94 -7.56
CA LEU A 39 -40.34 90.63 -8.17
C LEU A 39 -41.83 90.36 -8.40
N PRO A 40 -42.29 90.16 -9.65
CA PRO A 40 -43.68 89.79 -9.93
C PRO A 40 -44.02 88.40 -9.35
N LEU A 41 -45.15 88.28 -8.66
CA LEU A 41 -45.61 87.01 -8.08
C LEU A 41 -45.76 85.88 -9.11
N LYS A 42 -46.18 86.21 -10.34
CA LYS A 42 -46.29 85.25 -11.47
C LYS A 42 -44.97 84.59 -11.89
N ASN A 43 -43.84 85.19 -11.52
CA ASN A 43 -42.51 84.68 -11.85
C ASN A 43 -41.98 83.72 -10.77
N ILE A 44 -42.76 83.46 -9.71
CA ILE A 44 -42.40 82.49 -8.67
C ILE A 44 -43.07 81.16 -9.06
N PRO A 45 -42.29 80.13 -9.46
CA PRO A 45 -42.85 78.84 -9.81
C PRO A 45 -43.46 78.19 -8.58
N ALA A 46 -44.41 77.28 -8.82
CA ALA A 46 -45.08 76.56 -7.74
C ALA A 46 -44.11 75.75 -6.87
N SER A 47 -42.95 75.34 -7.39
CA SER A 47 -41.87 74.65 -6.67
C SER A 47 -41.00 75.55 -5.77
N GLY A 48 -41.26 76.86 -5.77
CA GLY A 48 -40.38 77.85 -5.15
C GLY A 48 -39.08 78.07 -5.93
N GLN A 49 -38.38 79.16 -5.63
CA GLN A 49 -37.13 79.52 -6.31
C GLN A 49 -36.16 80.27 -5.39
N THR A 50 -34.86 80.05 -5.60
CA THR A 50 -33.80 80.88 -5.02
C THR A 50 -33.18 81.71 -6.13
N LEU A 51 -33.23 83.05 -6.02
CA LEU A 51 -32.68 83.95 -7.02
C LEU A 51 -31.85 85.07 -6.40
N TRP A 52 -30.94 85.62 -7.19
CA TRP A 52 -30.25 86.86 -6.90
C TRP A 52 -31.01 88.02 -7.53
N CYS A 53 -31.43 88.96 -6.70
CA CYS A 53 -32.10 90.19 -7.12
C CYS A 53 -31.10 91.35 -7.08
N SER A 54 -30.82 91.98 -8.22
CA SER A 54 -30.03 93.21 -8.25
C SER A 54 -30.82 94.38 -7.68
N LEU A 55 -30.19 95.14 -6.77
CA LEU A 55 -30.80 96.30 -6.12
C LEU A 55 -30.63 97.56 -6.97
N GLU A 56 -31.74 98.26 -7.23
CA GLU A 56 -31.79 99.52 -7.95
C GLU A 56 -32.17 100.69 -7.03
N LYS A 57 -31.58 101.87 -7.26
CA LYS A 57 -31.94 103.11 -6.53
C LYS A 57 -32.41 104.15 -7.54
N LYS A 58 -33.64 104.65 -7.38
CA LYS A 58 -34.26 105.62 -8.30
C LYS A 58 -33.30 106.78 -8.59
N GLY A 59 -32.98 107.00 -9.87
CA GLY A 59 -32.17 108.13 -10.34
C GLY A 59 -30.66 107.89 -10.49
N LYS A 60 -30.14 106.66 -10.36
CA LYS A 60 -28.74 106.33 -10.71
C LYS A 60 -28.67 105.05 -11.57
N SER A 61 -27.97 105.11 -12.71
CA SER A 61 -27.78 104.01 -13.67
C SER A 61 -26.76 102.94 -13.27
N LYS A 62 -26.31 102.90 -12.00
CA LYS A 62 -25.32 101.94 -11.49
C LYS A 62 -25.92 101.02 -10.42
N LYS A 63 -25.84 99.70 -10.66
CA LYS A 63 -26.20 98.62 -9.71
C LYS A 63 -25.58 98.88 -8.33
N GLN A 64 -26.37 98.80 -7.27
CA GLN A 64 -25.94 99.07 -5.89
C GLN A 64 -25.49 97.81 -5.12
N GLY A 65 -25.76 96.61 -5.68
CA GLY A 65 -25.44 95.31 -5.09
C GLY A 65 -26.49 94.26 -5.47
N ASP A 66 -26.29 93.01 -5.06
CA ASP A 66 -27.23 91.90 -5.28
C ASP A 66 -27.68 91.30 -3.93
N VAL A 67 -28.94 90.90 -3.84
CA VAL A 67 -29.53 90.22 -2.67
C VAL A 67 -30.03 88.84 -3.08
N LYS A 68 -29.60 87.80 -2.35
CA LYS A 68 -30.06 86.43 -2.57
C LYS A 68 -31.32 86.18 -1.76
N ILE A 69 -32.43 85.82 -2.41
CA ILE A 69 -33.72 85.53 -1.77
C ILE A 69 -34.20 84.15 -2.17
N ARG A 70 -34.77 83.40 -1.22
CA ARG A 70 -35.51 82.17 -1.47
C ARG A 70 -36.99 82.40 -1.20
N LEU A 71 -37.84 82.10 -2.18
CA LEU A 71 -39.28 82.36 -2.15
C LEU A 71 -40.06 81.08 -2.50
N SER A 72 -41.17 80.84 -1.81
CA SER A 72 -42.10 79.73 -2.07
C SER A 72 -43.51 80.14 -1.65
N PHE A 73 -44.52 79.58 -2.30
CA PHE A 73 -45.92 79.71 -1.87
C PHE A 73 -46.31 78.52 -1.00
N SER A 74 -46.94 78.77 0.15
CA SER A 74 -47.54 77.75 1.01
C SER A 74 -48.92 78.22 1.44
N SER A 75 -49.91 77.32 1.48
CA SER A 75 -51.10 77.59 2.28
C SER A 75 -50.75 77.24 3.73
N GLU A 76 -51.02 78.12 4.71
CA GLU A 76 -50.88 77.82 6.14
C GLU A 76 -51.84 76.70 6.57
N LYS A 77 -51.53 75.46 6.19
CA LYS A 77 -52.23 74.25 6.62
C LYS A 77 -51.52 73.68 7.84
N ASN A 78 -52.30 73.07 8.73
CA ASN A 78 -51.75 72.29 9.84
C ASN A 78 -50.93 71.12 9.27
N SER A 79 -49.69 70.96 9.75
CA SER A 79 -48.75 69.92 9.30
C SER A 79 -49.32 68.50 9.40
N HIS A 80 -50.12 68.21 10.44
CA HIS A 80 -50.73 66.89 10.62
C HIS A 80 -51.80 66.61 9.56
N VAL A 81 -52.67 67.59 9.28
CA VAL A 81 -53.73 67.48 8.26
C VAL A 81 -53.10 67.36 6.88
N ALA A 82 -52.08 68.17 6.59
CA ALA A 82 -51.32 68.10 5.35
C ALA A 82 -50.65 66.73 5.14
N SER A 83 -50.08 66.12 6.19
CA SER A 83 -49.49 64.79 6.13
C SER A 83 -50.54 63.69 5.89
N GLN A 84 -51.72 63.80 6.52
CA GLN A 84 -52.85 62.89 6.29
C GLN A 84 -53.40 62.97 4.86
N GLU A 85 -53.67 64.18 4.36
CA GLU A 85 -54.11 64.41 2.97
C GLU A 85 -53.08 63.85 1.98
N HIS A 86 -51.80 64.09 2.23
CA HIS A 86 -50.72 63.60 1.36
C HIS A 86 -50.65 62.07 1.35
N ARG A 87 -50.76 61.41 2.51
CA ARG A 87 -50.83 59.94 2.61
C ARG A 87 -52.02 59.37 1.82
N HIS A 88 -53.20 59.96 2.00
CA HIS A 88 -54.39 59.52 1.28
C HIS A 88 -54.23 59.67 -0.24
N LEU A 89 -53.73 60.82 -0.70
CA LEU A 89 -53.43 61.06 -2.11
C LEU A 89 -52.39 60.07 -2.65
N LEU A 90 -51.33 59.79 -1.88
CA LEU A 90 -50.29 58.84 -2.25
C LEU A 90 -50.83 57.42 -2.42
N ARG A 91 -51.72 56.98 -1.53
CA ARG A 91 -52.40 55.68 -1.64
C ARG A 91 -53.26 55.58 -2.90
N LEU A 92 -54.06 56.61 -3.19
CA LEU A 92 -54.91 56.65 -4.39
C LEU A 92 -54.08 56.59 -5.67
N MET A 93 -53.03 57.41 -5.76
CA MET A 93 -52.14 57.42 -6.92
C MET A 93 -51.41 56.09 -7.08
N LEU A 94 -50.98 55.46 -5.98
CA LEU A 94 -50.30 54.16 -6.02
C LEU A 94 -51.22 53.05 -6.53
N LEU A 95 -52.44 52.95 -5.98
CA LEU A 95 -53.40 51.94 -6.43
C LEU A 95 -53.76 52.13 -7.91
N HIS A 96 -54.02 53.37 -8.33
CA HIS A 96 -54.28 53.69 -9.73
C HIS A 96 -53.10 53.30 -10.65
N GLU A 97 -51.86 53.57 -10.23
CA GLU A 97 -50.68 53.21 -11.00
C GLU A 97 -50.51 51.69 -11.10
N LEU A 98 -50.72 50.94 -10.00
CA LEU A 98 -50.60 49.47 -9.99
C LEU A 98 -51.68 48.80 -10.86
N GLU A 99 -52.92 49.28 -10.81
CA GLU A 99 -54.02 48.77 -11.63
C GLU A 99 -53.78 49.02 -13.14
N ASN A 100 -53.24 50.19 -13.48
CA ASN A 100 -53.00 50.56 -14.88
C ASN A 100 -51.73 49.95 -15.47
N SER A 101 -50.66 49.85 -14.68
CA SER A 101 -49.33 49.44 -15.16
C SER A 101 -49.16 47.92 -15.30
N LYS A 102 -50.06 47.10 -14.71
CA LYS A 102 -50.02 45.62 -14.75
C LYS A 102 -48.64 45.03 -14.46
N VAL A 103 -47.89 45.65 -13.57
CA VAL A 103 -46.53 45.22 -13.23
C VAL A 103 -46.58 43.89 -12.49
N GLU A 104 -45.67 42.98 -12.81
CA GLU A 104 -45.57 41.70 -12.11
C GLU A 104 -45.28 41.91 -10.61
N PRO A 105 -45.75 40.99 -9.74
CA PRO A 105 -45.48 41.06 -8.31
C PRO A 105 -43.99 41.28 -8.01
N TYR A 106 -43.69 42.18 -7.07
CA TYR A 106 -42.35 42.54 -6.62
C TYR A 106 -41.44 43.27 -7.64
N GLN A 107 -41.95 43.71 -8.80
CA GLN A 107 -41.15 44.37 -9.85
C GLN A 107 -41.40 45.87 -10.00
N TRP A 108 -42.39 46.46 -9.31
CA TRP A 108 -42.62 47.91 -9.39
C TRP A 108 -41.39 48.69 -8.90
N ASP A 109 -40.96 49.70 -9.67
CA ASP A 109 -39.68 50.42 -9.48
C ASP A 109 -39.78 51.69 -8.62
N GLY A 110 -40.98 52.01 -8.14
CA GLY A 110 -41.23 53.15 -7.27
C GLY A 110 -41.48 54.46 -8.02
N LYS A 111 -41.58 54.44 -9.35
CA LYS A 111 -41.85 55.63 -10.16
C LYS A 111 -43.34 55.72 -10.49
N PHE A 112 -43.85 56.93 -10.32
CA PHE A 112 -45.20 57.30 -10.72
C PHE A 112 -45.19 57.80 -12.17
N SER A 113 -46.31 57.69 -12.86
CA SER A 113 -46.51 58.37 -14.15
C SER A 113 -46.26 59.89 -14.04
N GLN A 114 -45.83 60.51 -15.15
CA GLN A 114 -45.49 61.94 -15.18
C GLN A 114 -46.63 62.83 -14.65
N SER A 115 -47.87 62.48 -14.97
CA SER A 115 -49.06 63.19 -14.49
C SER A 115 -49.24 63.07 -12.98
N ALA A 116 -49.08 61.87 -12.42
CA ALA A 116 -49.18 61.64 -10.98
C ALA A 116 -48.02 62.32 -10.22
N GLU A 117 -46.81 62.30 -10.77
CA GLU A 117 -45.65 62.97 -10.17
C GLU A 117 -45.83 64.50 -10.12
N ILE A 118 -46.43 65.11 -11.14
CA ILE A 118 -46.78 66.55 -11.13
C ILE A 118 -47.79 66.85 -10.03
N ILE A 119 -48.85 66.06 -9.89
CA ILE A 119 -49.89 66.26 -8.86
C ILE A 119 -49.29 66.13 -7.46
N LEU A 120 -48.51 65.08 -7.22
CA LEU A 120 -47.84 64.86 -5.94
C LEU A 120 -46.85 65.99 -5.62
N THR A 121 -46.03 66.40 -6.58
CA THR A 121 -45.06 67.49 -6.39
C THR A 121 -45.74 68.82 -6.11
N GLN A 122 -46.83 69.12 -6.81
CA GLN A 122 -47.61 70.34 -6.59
C GLN A 122 -48.21 70.36 -5.18
N HIS A 123 -48.80 69.25 -4.74
CA HIS A 123 -49.37 69.13 -3.39
C HIS A 123 -48.28 69.28 -2.31
N LEU A 124 -47.10 68.68 -2.50
CA LEU A 124 -45.98 68.79 -1.58
C LEU A 124 -45.55 70.24 -1.34
N VAL A 125 -45.47 71.04 -2.41
CA VAL A 125 -45.01 72.43 -2.26
C VAL A 125 -46.09 73.31 -1.63
N GLN A 126 -47.36 73.08 -1.96
CA GLN A 126 -48.48 73.80 -1.33
C GLN A 126 -48.59 73.55 0.17
N CYS A 127 -48.30 72.33 0.60
CA CYS A 127 -48.40 71.89 1.99
C CYS A 127 -47.13 72.13 2.84
N GLY A 128 -45.99 72.46 2.22
CA GLY A 128 -44.75 72.75 2.94
C GLY A 128 -44.17 71.57 3.75
N LEU A 129 -44.47 70.32 3.35
CA LEU A 129 -44.04 69.12 4.09
C LEU A 129 -42.52 68.92 4.06
N SER A 130 -41.96 68.47 5.19
CA SER A 130 -40.54 68.14 5.28
C SER A 130 -40.19 66.89 4.46
N LYS A 131 -38.96 66.79 3.97
CA LYS A 131 -38.51 65.60 3.22
C LYS A 131 -38.62 64.31 4.04
N VAL A 132 -38.48 64.39 5.37
CA VAL A 132 -38.63 63.25 6.28
C VAL A 132 -40.09 62.82 6.36
N ALA A 133 -41.02 63.76 6.55
CA ALA A 133 -42.45 63.47 6.60
C ALA A 133 -42.97 62.85 5.30
N VAL A 134 -42.49 63.32 4.13
CA VAL A 134 -42.84 62.73 2.82
C VAL A 134 -42.30 61.31 2.67
N THR A 135 -41.08 61.06 3.14
CA THR A 135 -40.48 59.71 3.08
C THR A 135 -41.19 58.75 4.03
N LEU A 136 -41.58 59.22 5.21
CA LEU A 136 -42.36 58.45 6.18
C LEU A 136 -43.77 58.15 5.66
N ALA A 137 -44.44 59.12 5.03
CA ALA A 137 -45.72 58.92 4.37
C ALA A 137 -45.64 57.83 3.28
N LYS A 138 -44.57 57.83 2.48
CA LYS A 138 -44.30 56.77 1.50
C LYS A 138 -44.11 55.41 2.17
N TRP A 139 -43.32 55.32 3.25
CA TRP A 139 -43.12 54.07 4.01
C TRP A 139 -44.44 53.48 4.51
N ILE A 140 -45.30 54.30 5.14
CA ILE A 140 -46.55 53.85 5.75
C ILE A 140 -47.55 53.34 4.72
N GLU A 141 -47.77 54.11 3.65
CA GLU A 141 -48.76 53.77 2.64
C GLU A 141 -48.27 52.63 1.75
N PHE A 142 -46.98 52.61 1.38
CA PHE A 142 -46.42 51.51 0.60
C PHE A 142 -46.44 50.20 1.40
N ALA A 143 -46.16 50.25 2.71
CA ALA A 143 -46.26 49.08 3.58
C ALA A 143 -47.70 48.55 3.67
N SER A 144 -48.68 49.46 3.75
CA SER A 144 -50.09 49.09 3.83
C SER A 144 -50.60 48.50 2.53
N VAL A 145 -50.19 49.03 1.38
CA VAL A 145 -50.54 48.48 0.05
C VAL A 145 -49.79 47.18 -0.24
N HIS A 146 -48.58 46.98 0.29
CA HIS A 146 -47.80 45.75 0.08
C HIS A 146 -48.49 44.47 0.55
N VAL A 147 -49.36 44.57 1.57
CA VAL A 147 -50.13 43.43 2.09
C VAL A 147 -51.05 42.85 1.01
N ASP A 148 -51.69 43.70 0.22
CA ASP A 148 -52.63 43.30 -0.83
C ASP A 148 -51.96 43.20 -2.22
N HIS A 149 -50.97 44.06 -2.49
CA HIS A 149 -50.25 44.17 -3.76
C HIS A 149 -48.72 44.12 -3.54
N PRO A 150 -48.05 43.00 -3.85
CA PRO A 150 -46.63 42.84 -3.55
C PRO A 150 -45.72 43.83 -4.30
N LEU A 151 -45.22 44.82 -3.57
CA LEU A 151 -44.23 45.79 -4.07
C LEU A 151 -42.79 45.30 -3.96
N SER A 152 -41.87 45.89 -4.74
CA SER A 152 -40.44 45.55 -4.69
C SER A 152 -39.80 45.89 -3.34
N PHE A 153 -39.08 44.94 -2.74
CA PHE A 153 -38.33 45.12 -1.49
C PHE A 153 -37.22 46.19 -1.58
N ILE A 154 -36.71 46.46 -2.78
CA ILE A 154 -35.67 47.47 -2.99
C ILE A 154 -36.19 48.87 -2.65
N ILE A 155 -37.46 49.16 -2.95
CA ILE A 155 -38.08 50.45 -2.62
C ILE A 155 -38.06 50.66 -1.10
N PHE A 156 -38.48 49.65 -0.35
CA PHE A 156 -38.49 49.70 1.11
C PHE A 156 -37.09 49.88 1.69
N SER A 157 -36.09 49.18 1.15
CA SER A 157 -34.68 49.38 1.54
C SER A 157 -34.22 50.83 1.32
N ILE A 158 -34.50 51.44 0.16
CA ILE A 158 -34.12 52.83 -0.13
C ILE A 158 -34.86 53.84 0.77
N LEU A 159 -36.14 53.61 1.04
CA LEU A 159 -36.92 54.45 1.95
C LEU A 159 -36.38 54.36 3.38
N LEU A 160 -36.08 53.14 3.84
CA LEU A 160 -35.57 52.91 5.17
C LEU A 160 -34.18 53.54 5.37
N GLN A 161 -33.28 53.46 4.39
CA GLN A 161 -31.97 54.14 4.44
C GLN A 161 -32.10 55.65 4.67
N LYS A 162 -33.14 56.27 4.12
CA LYS A 162 -33.43 57.70 4.29
C LYS A 162 -34.08 58.01 5.64
N LEU A 163 -34.77 57.05 6.27
CA LEU A 163 -35.50 57.20 7.52
C LEU A 163 -34.70 56.81 8.78
N VAL A 164 -33.73 55.90 8.69
CA VAL A 164 -32.93 55.43 9.83
C VAL A 164 -32.22 56.57 10.56
N LYS A 165 -31.49 57.45 9.84
CA LYS A 165 -30.76 58.58 10.47
C LYS A 165 -31.70 59.61 11.12
N PRO A 166 -32.82 60.03 10.48
CA PRO A 166 -33.81 60.87 11.15
C PRO A 166 -34.42 60.27 12.40
N LEU A 167 -34.77 58.97 12.38
CA LEU A 167 -35.33 58.25 13.52
C LEU A 167 -34.34 58.18 14.69
N GLN A 168 -33.08 57.78 14.44
CA GLN A 168 -32.04 57.71 15.47
C GLN A 168 -31.71 59.06 16.13
N LYS A 169 -31.91 60.17 15.41
CA LYS A 169 -31.63 61.52 15.92
C LYS A 169 -32.85 62.21 16.55
N GLY A 170 -34.00 61.54 16.63
CA GLY A 170 -35.22 62.09 17.21
C GLY A 170 -35.85 63.24 16.40
N PHE A 171 -35.68 63.25 15.07
CA PHE A 171 -36.30 64.26 14.19
C PHE A 171 -37.76 63.96 13.82
N VAL A 172 -38.34 62.94 14.46
CA VAL A 172 -39.66 62.37 14.19
C VAL A 172 -40.44 62.38 15.51
N THR A 173 -41.73 62.68 15.46
CA THR A 173 -42.59 62.69 16.67
C THR A 173 -42.89 61.27 17.16
N GLU A 174 -43.24 61.09 18.44
CA GLU A 174 -43.59 59.77 19.01
C GLU A 174 -44.77 59.10 18.28
N GLU A 175 -45.74 59.89 17.81
CA GLU A 175 -46.88 59.38 17.00
C GLU A 175 -46.41 58.88 15.63
N GLU A 176 -45.50 59.61 14.98
CA GLU A 176 -44.91 59.23 13.70
C GLU A 176 -44.01 57.99 13.82
N GLU A 177 -43.31 57.83 14.95
CA GLU A 177 -42.52 56.63 15.26
C GLU A 177 -43.40 55.40 15.48
N LYS A 178 -44.53 55.54 16.18
CA LYS A 178 -45.53 54.46 16.30
C LYS A 178 -46.06 54.02 14.94
N LEU A 179 -46.43 54.99 14.08
CA LEU A 179 -46.90 54.71 12.72
C LEU A 179 -45.82 54.05 11.85
N PHE A 180 -44.54 54.40 12.04
CA PHE A 180 -43.41 53.74 11.37
C PHE A 180 -43.34 52.24 11.72
N TRP A 181 -43.44 51.91 13.01
CA TRP A 181 -43.36 50.52 13.48
C TRP A 181 -44.62 49.70 13.13
N GLU A 182 -45.81 50.30 13.14
CA GLU A 182 -47.03 49.65 12.61
C GLU A 182 -46.89 49.29 11.12
N ALA A 183 -46.26 50.17 10.33
CA ALA A 183 -45.94 49.88 8.93
C ALA A 183 -44.86 48.79 8.80
N ALA A 184 -43.84 48.78 9.66
CA ALA A 184 -42.83 47.73 9.69
C ALA A 184 -43.46 46.35 9.98
N LYS A 185 -44.39 46.25 10.95
CA LYS A 185 -45.13 45.01 11.26
C LYS A 185 -45.86 44.41 10.05
N LYS A 186 -46.32 45.24 9.11
CA LYS A 186 -47.00 44.78 7.89
C LYS A 186 -46.03 44.20 6.84
N ILE A 187 -44.78 44.66 6.81
CA ILE A 187 -43.77 44.24 5.83
C ILE A 187 -42.99 43.00 6.29
N LEU A 188 -42.72 42.88 7.60
CA LEU A 188 -41.90 41.80 8.17
C LEU A 188 -42.40 40.38 7.79
N PRO A 189 -43.71 40.05 7.79
CA PRO A 189 -44.18 38.72 7.41
C PRO A 189 -43.79 38.33 5.98
N SER A 190 -43.92 39.26 5.01
CA SER A 190 -43.51 39.04 3.63
C SER A 190 -42.00 38.85 3.50
N CYS A 191 -41.20 39.57 4.29
CA CYS A 191 -39.74 39.43 4.34
C CYS A 191 -39.32 38.04 4.83
N PHE A 192 -39.85 37.58 5.97
CA PHE A 192 -39.50 36.28 6.53
C PHE A 192 -40.05 35.11 5.70
N ASN A 193 -41.24 35.23 5.11
CA ASN A 193 -41.77 34.25 4.17
C ASN A 193 -40.91 34.16 2.89
N GLY A 194 -40.41 35.30 2.41
CA GLY A 194 -39.43 35.36 1.32
C GLY A 194 -38.18 34.55 1.68
N ILE A 195 -37.65 34.70 2.89
CA ILE A 195 -36.47 33.96 3.38
C ILE A 195 -36.73 32.45 3.53
N ARG A 196 -37.86 32.06 4.11
CA ARG A 196 -38.25 30.64 4.26
C ARG A 196 -38.39 29.94 2.91
N LYS A 197 -38.88 30.65 1.89
CA LYS A 197 -39.15 30.11 0.55
C LYS A 197 -38.01 30.31 -0.46
N ILE A 198 -36.84 30.84 -0.04
CA ILE A 198 -35.68 31.03 -0.94
C ILE A 198 -35.38 29.76 -1.75
N ARG A 199 -35.46 28.59 -1.12
CA ARG A 199 -35.13 27.29 -1.74
C ARG A 199 -36.14 26.81 -2.78
N LYS A 200 -37.36 27.37 -2.80
CA LYS A 200 -38.39 27.08 -3.82
C LYS A 200 -38.24 27.95 -5.07
N LEU A 201 -37.38 28.97 -5.03
CA LEU A 201 -37.18 29.92 -6.12
C LEU A 201 -35.99 29.49 -7.00
N THR A 202 -36.11 29.68 -8.30
CA THR A 202 -35.08 29.34 -9.29
C THR A 202 -33.80 30.17 -9.08
N HIS A 203 -32.67 29.50 -8.85
CA HIS A 203 -31.37 30.12 -8.53
C HIS A 203 -30.74 30.92 -9.69
N SER A 204 -31.25 30.79 -10.92
CA SER A 204 -30.78 31.49 -12.12
C SER A 204 -31.34 32.90 -12.27
N ASP A 205 -32.38 33.25 -11.51
CA ASP A 205 -33.07 34.52 -11.68
C ASP A 205 -32.36 35.62 -10.89
N LYS A 206 -31.60 36.46 -11.59
CA LYS A 206 -30.92 37.62 -10.96
C LYS A 206 -31.91 38.51 -10.18
N SER A 207 -33.18 38.58 -10.60
CA SER A 207 -34.23 39.35 -9.93
C SER A 207 -34.51 38.85 -8.51
N THR A 208 -34.52 37.55 -8.26
CA THR A 208 -34.80 36.97 -6.93
C THR A 208 -33.65 37.21 -5.97
N LEU A 209 -32.39 37.12 -6.43
CA LEU A 209 -31.21 37.49 -5.65
C LEU A 209 -31.18 38.98 -5.30
N HIS A 210 -31.61 39.86 -6.22
CA HIS A 210 -31.73 41.29 -5.95
C HIS A 210 -32.84 41.58 -4.93
N GLN A 211 -33.96 40.86 -4.99
CA GLN A 211 -35.03 40.94 -3.99
C GLN A 211 -34.56 40.45 -2.62
N LEU A 212 -33.81 39.35 -2.56
CA LEU A 212 -33.22 38.83 -1.33
C LEU A 212 -32.27 39.84 -0.67
N SER A 213 -31.40 40.50 -1.45
CA SER A 213 -30.56 41.59 -0.95
C SER A 213 -31.40 42.76 -0.40
N GLY A 214 -32.51 43.09 -1.08
CA GLY A 214 -33.49 44.05 -0.60
C GLY A 214 -34.08 43.67 0.76
N ILE A 215 -34.56 42.42 0.91
CA ILE A 215 -35.11 41.89 2.16
C ILE A 215 -34.08 41.96 3.29
N LEU A 216 -32.87 41.45 3.07
CA LEU A 216 -31.82 41.44 4.08
C LEU A 216 -31.38 42.85 4.48
N SER A 217 -31.35 43.78 3.54
CA SER A 217 -31.07 45.18 3.82
C SER A 217 -32.17 45.84 4.67
N ILE A 218 -33.45 45.49 4.47
CA ILE A 218 -34.55 45.96 5.31
C ILE A 218 -34.37 45.44 6.73
N LEU A 219 -34.16 44.14 6.89
CA LEU A 219 -33.97 43.52 8.20
C LEU A 219 -32.75 44.10 8.92
N SER A 220 -31.63 44.28 8.21
CA SER A 220 -30.39 44.85 8.75
C SER A 220 -30.62 46.24 9.34
N GLN A 221 -31.28 47.11 8.57
CA GLN A 221 -31.59 48.47 9.00
C GLN A 221 -32.61 48.52 10.14
N LEU A 222 -33.66 47.69 10.09
CA LEU A 222 -34.64 47.59 11.20
C LEU A 222 -33.98 47.08 12.49
N SER A 223 -33.02 46.16 12.40
CA SER A 223 -32.28 45.64 13.57
C SER A 223 -31.38 46.68 14.26
N THR A 224 -31.15 47.83 13.62
CA THR A 224 -30.41 48.96 14.24
C THR A 224 -31.31 49.93 15.00
N LEU A 225 -32.63 49.75 14.91
CA LEU A 225 -33.63 50.59 15.56
C LEU A 225 -34.29 49.80 16.69
N HIS A 226 -34.62 50.48 17.79
CA HIS A 226 -35.32 49.85 18.92
C HIS A 226 -36.81 50.16 18.83
N PRO A 227 -37.70 49.16 18.93
CA PRO A 227 -39.14 49.40 18.94
C PRO A 227 -39.58 50.08 20.26
N PRO A 228 -40.64 50.92 20.24
CA PRO A 228 -41.21 51.51 21.44
C PRO A 228 -41.72 50.45 22.42
N GLU A 229 -41.57 50.70 23.72
CA GLU A 229 -42.04 49.80 24.80
C GLU A 229 -43.51 49.40 24.59
N GLY A 230 -43.80 48.09 24.60
CA GLY A 230 -45.14 47.53 24.35
C GLY A 230 -45.47 47.18 22.89
N THR A 231 -44.54 47.36 21.96
CA THR A 231 -44.75 47.02 20.53
C THR A 231 -44.34 45.57 20.24
N ASP A 232 -45.28 44.63 20.24
CA ASP A 232 -45.01 43.24 19.82
C ASP A 232 -44.88 43.14 18.28
N LEU A 233 -43.66 42.88 17.80
CA LEU A 233 -43.37 42.72 16.37
C LEU A 233 -43.70 41.31 15.83
N PHE A 234 -43.84 40.31 16.71
CA PHE A 234 -43.90 38.89 16.35
C PHE A 234 -45.05 38.16 17.03
N PRO A 235 -46.31 38.50 16.69
CA PRO A 235 -47.45 37.83 17.29
C PRO A 235 -47.52 36.35 16.87
N PRO A 236 -47.77 35.41 17.81
CA PRO A 236 -47.79 33.97 17.53
C PRO A 236 -48.88 33.54 16.54
N SER A 237 -49.91 34.35 16.31
CA SER A 237 -50.94 34.10 15.30
C SER A 237 -50.44 34.16 13.85
N ILE A 238 -49.37 34.94 13.59
CA ILE A 238 -48.75 35.08 12.26
C ILE A 238 -47.47 34.23 12.18
N TYR A 239 -46.79 34.06 13.33
CA TYR A 239 -45.49 33.44 13.43
C TYR A 239 -45.51 32.14 14.25
N GLY A 240 -46.48 31.25 14.00
CA GLY A 240 -46.62 29.96 14.70
C GLY A 240 -45.47 28.96 14.50
N TRP A 241 -44.41 29.37 13.82
CA TRP A 241 -43.17 28.62 13.56
C TRP A 241 -41.98 29.14 14.38
N LEU A 242 -42.14 30.21 15.18
CA LEU A 242 -41.08 30.71 16.04
C LEU A 242 -40.93 29.86 17.29
N THR A 243 -39.69 29.61 17.69
CA THR A 243 -39.35 29.00 18.97
C THR A 243 -39.42 30.06 20.07
N VAL A 244 -40.47 30.01 20.90
CA VAL A 244 -40.63 30.94 22.01
C VAL A 244 -39.90 30.38 23.23
N ASN A 245 -38.82 31.05 23.66
CA ASN A 245 -38.17 30.75 24.94
C ASN A 245 -39.02 31.35 26.09
N GLU A 246 -39.34 30.56 27.11
CA GLU A 246 -40.21 30.96 28.22
C GLU A 246 -39.65 32.13 29.07
N ASP A 247 -38.34 32.38 29.02
CA ASP A 247 -37.63 33.39 29.82
C ASP A 247 -37.50 34.78 29.15
N GLU A 248 -37.64 34.90 27.82
CA GLU A 248 -37.59 36.17 27.07
C GLU A 248 -38.65 36.19 25.94
N PRO A 249 -39.85 36.75 26.17
CA PRO A 249 -40.95 36.72 25.20
C PRO A 249 -40.77 37.66 24.00
N ASN A 250 -39.76 38.55 24.01
CA ASN A 250 -39.50 39.49 22.92
C ASN A 250 -38.46 38.92 21.95
N CYS A 251 -38.91 38.25 20.89
CA CYS A 251 -38.03 37.83 19.80
C CYS A 251 -37.39 39.06 19.10
N ASP A 252 -36.06 39.07 18.96
CA ASP A 252 -35.34 40.05 18.14
C ASP A 252 -35.33 39.62 16.66
N ILE A 253 -35.25 40.60 15.74
CA ILE A 253 -35.18 40.38 14.29
C ILE A 253 -34.04 39.41 13.92
N ARG A 254 -32.93 39.42 14.67
CA ARG A 254 -31.81 38.49 14.47
C ARG A 254 -32.16 37.04 14.86
N ALA A 255 -32.85 36.84 15.97
CA ALA A 255 -33.29 35.51 16.43
C ALA A 255 -34.37 34.95 15.48
N THR A 256 -35.33 35.77 15.09
CA THR A 256 -36.37 35.40 14.10
C THR A 256 -35.77 35.04 12.74
N LEU A 257 -34.67 35.71 12.32
CA LEU A 257 -33.95 35.34 11.09
C LEU A 257 -33.34 33.93 11.20
N TYR A 258 -32.73 33.61 12.34
CA TYR A 258 -32.20 32.27 12.59
C TYR A 258 -33.30 31.21 12.50
N ASP A 259 -34.41 31.41 13.19
CA ASP A 259 -35.55 30.48 13.19
C ASP A 259 -36.18 30.34 11.80
N ALA A 260 -36.30 31.44 11.04
CA ALA A 260 -36.82 31.41 9.67
C ALA A 260 -35.93 30.59 8.73
N VAL A 261 -34.60 30.70 8.87
CA VAL A 261 -33.64 29.93 8.05
C VAL A 261 -33.68 28.45 8.42
N THR A 262 -33.74 28.15 9.72
CA THR A 262 -33.83 26.79 10.29
C THR A 262 -35.11 26.10 9.83
N GLN A 263 -36.28 26.70 10.08
CA GLN A 263 -37.56 26.14 9.64
C GLN A 263 -37.63 25.99 8.12
N GLY A 264 -37.11 26.96 7.36
CA GLY A 264 -37.05 26.85 5.91
C GLY A 264 -36.15 25.70 5.43
N ALA A 265 -35.14 25.30 6.21
CA ALA A 265 -34.28 24.16 5.89
C ALA A 265 -35.00 22.84 6.21
N GLU A 266 -35.72 22.76 7.33
CA GLU A 266 -36.53 21.61 7.73
C GLU A 266 -37.70 21.34 6.77
N ASP A 267 -38.41 22.41 6.37
CA ASP A 267 -39.51 22.33 5.39
C ASP A 267 -38.99 21.76 4.05
N TRP A 268 -37.77 22.18 3.64
CA TRP A 268 -37.15 21.69 2.42
C TRP A 268 -36.65 20.25 2.54
N PHE A 269 -36.07 19.89 3.68
CA PHE A 269 -35.65 18.51 3.97
C PHE A 269 -36.84 17.55 3.93
N SER A 270 -37.96 17.95 4.54
CA SER A 270 -39.21 17.18 4.53
C SER A 270 -39.74 17.02 3.11
N HIS A 271 -39.67 18.07 2.29
CA HIS A 271 -40.02 18.01 0.87
C HIS A 271 -39.10 17.08 0.05
N ILE A 272 -37.79 17.05 0.36
CA ILE A 272 -36.85 16.08 -0.26
C ILE A 272 -37.24 14.65 0.12
N LEU A 273 -37.57 14.39 1.39
CA LEU A 273 -38.00 13.07 1.84
C LEU A 273 -39.30 12.62 1.17
N GLU A 274 -40.32 13.49 1.14
CA GLU A 274 -41.64 13.18 0.58
C GLU A 274 -41.61 12.89 -0.93
N ASN A 275 -40.85 13.65 -1.69
CA ASN A 275 -40.76 13.49 -3.14
C ASN A 275 -39.94 12.29 -3.60
N ASN A 276 -39.13 11.71 -2.70
CA ASN A 276 -38.26 10.58 -3.01
C ASN A 276 -38.65 9.29 -2.26
N LYS A 277 -39.83 9.23 -1.63
CA LYS A 277 -40.30 8.03 -0.92
C LYS A 277 -40.36 6.84 -1.87
N THR A 278 -39.67 5.76 -1.51
CA THR A 278 -39.73 4.49 -2.23
C THR A 278 -40.97 3.71 -1.83
N THR A 279 -41.87 3.44 -2.79
CA THR A 279 -42.99 2.51 -2.63
C THR A 279 -42.51 1.07 -2.75
N ASP A 280 -42.49 0.37 -1.61
CA ASP A 280 -42.24 -1.05 -1.38
C ASP A 280 -40.87 -1.64 -1.83
N SER A 281 -40.32 -2.49 -0.94
CA SER A 281 -39.22 -3.48 -1.13
C SER A 281 -37.77 -3.06 -0.76
N PRO A 282 -36.79 -4.00 -0.84
CA PRO A 282 -35.89 -4.53 0.22
C PRO A 282 -34.91 -3.52 0.87
N GLU A 283 -34.21 -3.94 1.94
CA GLU A 283 -33.19 -3.15 2.67
C GLU A 283 -32.21 -2.37 1.75
N GLU A 284 -31.87 -2.91 0.58
CA GLU A 284 -31.01 -2.26 -0.43
C GLU A 284 -31.67 -1.04 -1.11
N ALA A 285 -32.97 -1.11 -1.44
CA ALA A 285 -33.69 0.02 -2.03
C ALA A 285 -33.74 1.20 -1.05
N TYR A 286 -33.76 0.90 0.24
CA TYR A 286 -33.71 1.90 1.30
C TYR A 286 -32.31 2.52 1.45
N LEU A 287 -31.22 1.74 1.35
CA LEU A 287 -29.86 2.31 1.29
C LEU A 287 -29.68 3.23 0.07
N ASN A 288 -30.19 2.83 -1.10
CA ASN A 288 -30.18 3.67 -2.30
C ASN A 288 -31.00 4.96 -2.12
N HIS A 289 -32.12 4.90 -1.40
CA HIS A 289 -32.88 6.08 -1.03
C HIS A 289 -32.05 7.02 -0.12
N LEU A 290 -31.35 6.49 0.89
CA LEU A 290 -30.48 7.29 1.77
C LEU A 290 -29.34 7.96 0.99
N ILE A 291 -28.75 7.24 0.02
CA ILE A 291 -27.75 7.78 -0.91
C ILE A 291 -28.34 8.98 -1.67
N GLN A 292 -29.51 8.84 -2.29
CA GLN A 292 -30.16 9.90 -3.05
C GLN A 292 -30.50 11.11 -2.18
N VAL A 293 -31.10 10.90 -1.01
CA VAL A 293 -31.46 11.98 -0.08
C VAL A 293 -30.21 12.75 0.36
N THR A 294 -29.15 12.04 0.76
CA THR A 294 -27.90 12.68 1.22
C THR A 294 -27.22 13.44 0.07
N GLN A 295 -27.25 12.93 -1.16
CA GLN A 295 -26.74 13.64 -2.34
C GLN A 295 -27.53 14.91 -2.66
N LEU A 296 -28.86 14.87 -2.55
CA LEU A 296 -29.73 16.03 -2.78
C LEU A 296 -29.49 17.11 -1.73
N VAL A 297 -29.38 16.74 -0.45
CA VAL A 297 -29.06 17.63 0.66
C VAL A 297 -27.68 18.26 0.47
N ARG A 298 -26.68 17.47 0.09
CA ARG A 298 -25.33 17.97 -0.24
C ARG A 298 -25.36 18.97 -1.39
N THR A 299 -26.12 18.68 -2.44
CA THR A 299 -26.26 19.57 -3.61
C THR A 299 -26.95 20.88 -3.23
N ASP A 300 -27.97 20.84 -2.37
CA ASP A 300 -28.62 22.02 -1.83
C ASP A 300 -27.65 22.89 -1.03
N LEU A 301 -26.87 22.27 -0.13
CA LEU A 301 -25.85 22.97 0.65
C LEU A 301 -24.78 23.61 -0.25
N GLN A 302 -24.31 22.91 -1.28
CA GLN A 302 -23.36 23.45 -2.25
C GLN A 302 -23.92 24.71 -2.94
N ARG A 303 -25.20 24.67 -3.37
CA ARG A 303 -25.88 25.84 -3.95
C ARG A 303 -26.07 26.97 -2.95
N ALA A 304 -26.33 26.65 -1.67
CA ALA A 304 -26.43 27.64 -0.60
C ALA A 304 -25.12 28.40 -0.42
N ILE A 305 -23.98 27.69 -0.45
CA ILE A 305 -22.63 28.27 -0.38
C ILE A 305 -22.34 29.18 -1.58
N GLU A 306 -22.64 28.70 -2.79
CA GLU A 306 -22.31 29.42 -4.04
C GLU A 306 -23.14 30.68 -4.26
N PHE A 307 -24.45 30.63 -4.01
CA PHE A 307 -25.39 31.69 -4.42
C PHE A 307 -25.90 32.57 -3.27
N HIS A 308 -26.05 32.03 -2.05
CA HIS A 308 -26.77 32.72 -0.97
C HIS A 308 -25.84 33.21 0.14
N ASP A 309 -24.87 32.40 0.57
CA ASP A 309 -24.07 32.66 1.76
C ASP A 309 -23.36 34.03 1.71
N LYS A 310 -22.77 34.37 0.55
CA LYS A 310 -22.13 35.66 0.33
C LYS A 310 -23.08 36.85 0.51
N ILE A 311 -24.34 36.72 0.09
CA ILE A 311 -25.34 37.80 0.21
C ILE A 311 -25.75 38.00 1.67
N PHE A 312 -25.94 36.90 2.41
CA PHE A 312 -26.26 36.93 3.84
C PHE A 312 -25.12 37.49 4.68
N GLN A 313 -23.87 37.11 4.40
CA GLN A 313 -22.69 37.66 5.06
C GLN A 313 -22.53 39.16 4.77
N GLN A 314 -22.65 39.58 3.51
CA GLN A 314 -22.47 40.99 3.13
C GLN A 314 -23.58 41.91 3.65
N SER A 315 -24.83 41.43 3.74
CA SER A 315 -25.99 42.28 4.03
C SER A 315 -26.37 42.32 5.52
N PHE A 316 -26.21 41.19 6.24
CA PHE A 316 -26.68 41.02 7.62
C PHE A 316 -25.62 40.38 8.55
N ASN A 317 -24.41 40.06 8.04
CA ASN A 317 -23.38 39.32 8.77
C ASN A 317 -23.89 38.00 9.37
N PHE A 318 -24.75 37.30 8.62
CA PHE A 318 -25.33 36.02 9.03
C PHE A 318 -24.66 34.86 8.29
N PRO A 319 -24.13 33.84 9.00
CA PRO A 319 -23.48 32.69 8.36
C PRO A 319 -24.53 31.66 7.91
N TYR A 320 -25.14 31.91 6.75
CA TYR A 320 -26.27 31.12 6.23
C TYR A 320 -25.91 29.66 6.02
N ALA A 321 -24.85 29.36 5.26
CA ALA A 321 -24.45 27.98 4.95
C ALA A 321 -24.09 27.18 6.21
N LYS A 322 -23.47 27.82 7.21
CA LYS A 322 -23.17 27.21 8.51
C LYS A 322 -24.44 26.80 9.25
N THR A 323 -25.45 27.67 9.29
CA THR A 323 -26.73 27.36 9.93
C THR A 323 -27.46 26.22 9.20
N LEU A 324 -27.43 26.19 7.87
CA LEU A 324 -27.99 25.06 7.10
C LEU A 324 -27.29 23.74 7.42
N TYR A 325 -25.96 23.75 7.42
CA TYR A 325 -25.17 22.54 7.68
C TYR A 325 -25.54 21.93 9.04
N LYS A 326 -25.66 22.74 10.11
CA LYS A 326 -26.07 22.26 11.44
C LYS A 326 -27.41 21.51 11.43
N VAL A 327 -28.40 22.03 10.70
CA VAL A 327 -29.73 21.39 10.60
C VAL A 327 -29.65 20.09 9.80
N TYR A 328 -29.01 20.14 8.63
CA TYR A 328 -28.90 18.96 7.76
C TYR A 328 -28.05 17.85 8.37
N GLU A 329 -27.02 18.20 9.10
CA GLU A 329 -26.19 17.26 9.82
C GLU A 329 -27.01 16.47 10.86
N SER A 330 -27.75 17.14 11.75
CA SER A 330 -28.62 16.46 12.73
C SER A 330 -29.63 15.54 12.04
N LYS A 331 -30.25 16.02 10.96
CA LYS A 331 -31.28 15.25 10.23
C LYS A 331 -30.72 14.08 9.43
N VAL A 332 -29.55 14.22 8.82
CA VAL A 332 -28.88 13.11 8.12
C VAL A 332 -28.38 12.08 9.13
N ALA A 333 -27.88 12.51 10.31
CA ALA A 333 -27.51 11.60 11.39
C ALA A 333 -28.69 10.74 11.85
N GLU A 334 -29.82 11.38 12.18
CA GLU A 334 -31.06 10.75 12.62
C GLU A 334 -31.57 9.69 11.63
N LEU A 335 -31.35 9.89 10.32
CA LEU A 335 -31.76 8.96 9.28
C LEU A 335 -30.75 7.84 8.99
N VAL A 336 -29.45 8.15 8.95
CA VAL A 336 -28.43 7.23 8.43
C VAL A 336 -27.88 6.31 9.54
N GLU A 337 -27.63 6.84 10.74
CA GLU A 337 -27.01 6.09 11.84
C GLU A 337 -27.74 4.79 12.22
N PRO A 338 -29.07 4.78 12.48
CA PRO A 338 -29.76 3.56 12.91
C PRO A 338 -29.76 2.47 11.83
N VAL A 339 -29.91 2.88 10.57
CA VAL A 339 -30.01 1.99 9.41
C VAL A 339 -28.67 1.34 9.12
N VAL A 340 -27.59 2.15 9.08
CA VAL A 340 -26.23 1.64 8.88
C VAL A 340 -25.85 0.68 10.01
N THR A 341 -26.17 1.02 11.25
CA THR A 341 -25.87 0.16 12.41
C THR A 341 -26.61 -1.17 12.35
N GLU A 342 -27.87 -1.18 11.90
CA GLU A 342 -28.67 -2.39 11.73
C GLU A 342 -28.13 -3.27 10.59
N VAL A 343 -27.86 -2.67 9.43
CA VAL A 343 -27.28 -3.37 8.28
C VAL A 343 -25.89 -3.93 8.62
N CYS A 344 -25.02 -3.15 9.23
CA CYS A 344 -23.70 -3.61 9.70
C CYS A 344 -23.79 -4.80 10.68
N LYS A 345 -24.84 -4.88 11.50
CA LYS A 345 -25.07 -6.02 12.42
C LYS A 345 -25.64 -7.25 11.72
N SER A 346 -26.44 -7.08 10.68
CA SER A 346 -27.06 -8.19 9.92
C SER A 346 -26.07 -8.86 8.96
N LEU A 347 -25.02 -8.13 8.56
CA LEU A 347 -23.95 -8.60 7.71
C LEU A 347 -23.09 -9.67 8.42
N LYS A 348 -23.05 -10.88 7.86
CA LYS A 348 -22.20 -11.99 8.35
C LYS A 348 -20.90 -12.07 7.54
N PRO A 349 -19.80 -12.60 8.13
CA PRO A 349 -18.53 -12.80 7.43
C PRO A 349 -18.71 -13.70 6.20
N LEU A 350 -18.04 -13.34 5.09
CA LEU A 350 -18.01 -14.17 3.90
C LEU A 350 -17.10 -15.38 4.18
N LYS A 351 -17.66 -16.59 4.12
CA LYS A 351 -16.87 -17.82 4.23
C LYS A 351 -16.44 -18.27 2.85
N PHE A 352 -15.14 -18.19 2.58
CA PHE A 352 -14.54 -18.74 1.36
C PHE A 352 -14.02 -20.15 1.65
N ASN A 353 -14.43 -21.14 0.85
CA ASN A 353 -13.78 -22.46 0.84
C ASN A 353 -12.90 -22.51 -0.41
N HIS A 354 -11.58 -22.57 -0.22
CA HIS A 354 -10.56 -22.53 -1.27
C HIS A 354 -10.47 -23.82 -2.13
N GLY A 355 -11.47 -24.70 -2.13
CA GLY A 355 -11.29 -26.05 -2.68
C GLY A 355 -12.51 -26.73 -3.34
N ALA A 356 -13.59 -26.02 -3.67
CA ALA A 356 -14.70 -26.65 -4.38
C ALA A 356 -15.32 -25.69 -5.39
N GLY A 357 -15.45 -26.17 -6.63
CA GLY A 357 -16.05 -25.45 -7.74
C GLY A 357 -17.48 -24.98 -7.45
N ASP A 358 -17.87 -23.95 -8.20
CA ASP A 358 -19.25 -23.51 -8.43
C ASP A 358 -20.14 -23.50 -7.18
N GLY A 359 -19.85 -22.58 -6.25
CA GLY A 359 -20.72 -22.26 -5.13
C GLY A 359 -21.56 -21.03 -5.43
N ILE A 360 -22.87 -21.21 -5.60
CA ILE A 360 -23.90 -20.17 -5.69
C ILE A 360 -23.55 -18.98 -4.78
N TYR A 361 -23.19 -17.85 -5.40
CA TYR A 361 -22.84 -16.64 -4.69
C TYR A 361 -24.10 -15.93 -4.20
N ASP A 362 -24.06 -15.47 -2.95
CA ASP A 362 -25.07 -14.58 -2.38
C ASP A 362 -24.84 -13.17 -2.98
N ASN A 363 -25.16 -13.01 -4.28
CA ASN A 363 -24.97 -11.77 -5.04
C ASN A 363 -25.57 -10.57 -4.31
N ASP A 364 -26.70 -10.77 -3.64
CA ASP A 364 -27.41 -9.78 -2.84
C ASP A 364 -26.54 -9.21 -1.71
N ARG A 365 -25.65 -10.01 -1.10
CA ARG A 365 -24.71 -9.53 -0.08
C ARG A 365 -23.57 -8.70 -0.66
N LEU A 366 -23.08 -9.09 -1.83
CA LEU A 366 -22.03 -8.34 -2.54
C LEU A 366 -22.56 -6.96 -2.96
N LEU A 367 -23.81 -6.93 -3.45
CA LEU A 367 -24.55 -5.73 -3.77
C LEU A 367 -24.75 -4.84 -2.53
N MET A 368 -25.25 -5.40 -1.42
CA MET A 368 -25.45 -4.69 -0.15
C MET A 368 -24.17 -4.06 0.39
N GLY A 369 -23.05 -4.80 0.37
CA GLY A 369 -21.75 -4.28 0.80
C GLY A 369 -21.25 -3.13 -0.07
N THR A 370 -21.49 -3.18 -1.40
CA THR A 370 -21.13 -2.09 -2.31
C THR A 370 -21.98 -0.85 -2.13
N THR A 371 -23.30 -0.99 -1.96
CA THR A 371 -24.19 0.16 -1.69
C THR A 371 -23.88 0.80 -0.33
N LEU A 372 -23.53 0.01 0.68
CA LEU A 372 -23.10 0.55 1.97
C LEU A 372 -21.80 1.38 1.85
N PHE A 373 -20.86 0.93 1.01
CA PHE A 373 -19.64 1.69 0.73
C PHE A 373 -19.91 2.99 -0.05
N GLU A 374 -20.83 2.97 -1.02
CA GLU A 374 -21.25 4.18 -1.72
C GLU A 374 -21.90 5.20 -0.77
N LEU A 375 -22.74 4.72 0.16
CA LEU A 375 -23.32 5.55 1.21
C LEU A 375 -22.23 6.18 2.09
N TYR A 376 -21.22 5.41 2.50
CA TYR A 376 -20.07 5.94 3.24
C TYR A 376 -19.37 7.08 2.50
N LEU A 377 -19.06 6.91 1.21
CA LEU A 377 -18.40 7.94 0.42
C LEU A 377 -19.23 9.22 0.29
N ILE A 378 -20.56 9.10 0.21
CA ILE A 378 -21.46 10.26 0.10
C ILE A 378 -21.54 11.00 1.43
N VAL A 379 -21.66 10.27 2.54
CA VAL A 379 -21.66 10.85 3.91
C VAL A 379 -20.31 11.52 4.19
N GLN A 380 -19.19 10.89 3.83
CA GLN A 380 -17.86 11.47 3.95
C GLN A 380 -17.75 12.77 3.13
N ARG A 381 -18.18 12.78 1.87
CA ARG A 381 -18.19 13.99 1.02
C ARG A 381 -19.08 15.09 1.58
N PHE A 382 -20.18 14.75 2.25
CA PHE A 382 -21.04 15.72 2.94
C PHE A 382 -20.36 16.28 4.20
N ALA A 383 -19.72 15.44 5.01
CA ALA A 383 -19.00 15.83 6.21
C ALA A 383 -17.79 16.74 5.91
N VAL A 384 -17.01 16.43 4.86
CA VAL A 384 -15.88 17.27 4.40
C VAL A 384 -16.35 18.66 3.93
N LEU A 385 -17.57 18.76 3.40
CA LEU A 385 -18.18 20.04 3.05
C LEU A 385 -18.46 20.88 4.31
N GLY A 386 -18.83 20.21 5.42
CA GLY A 386 -19.04 20.83 6.74
C GLY A 386 -17.75 21.36 7.39
N THR A 387 -16.65 20.61 7.29
CA THR A 387 -15.36 21.04 7.90
C THR A 387 -14.84 22.34 7.27
N GLY A 388 -15.09 22.56 5.98
CA GLY A 388 -14.77 23.83 5.31
C GLY A 388 -15.60 25.03 5.81
N LEU A 389 -16.82 24.81 6.31
CA LEU A 389 -17.71 25.85 6.84
C LEU A 389 -17.51 26.12 8.33
N CYS A 390 -17.08 25.10 9.09
CA CYS A 390 -16.99 25.12 10.55
C CYS A 390 -15.66 24.55 11.07
N PRO A 391 -14.54 25.28 10.96
CA PRO A 391 -13.23 24.79 11.41
C PRO A 391 -13.02 24.81 12.95
N VAL A 392 -13.88 25.49 13.72
CA VAL A 392 -13.68 25.70 15.18
C VAL A 392 -14.60 24.81 16.04
N ASP A 393 -15.75 24.42 15.50
CA ASP A 393 -16.76 23.60 16.20
C ASP A 393 -16.61 22.09 15.85
N SER A 394 -15.48 21.70 15.24
CA SER A 394 -15.30 20.40 14.59
C SER A 394 -15.44 19.19 15.54
N GLU A 395 -15.20 19.35 16.84
CA GLU A 395 -15.29 18.27 17.84
C GLU A 395 -16.74 17.80 18.12
N ILE A 396 -17.75 18.63 17.83
CA ILE A 396 -19.17 18.35 18.17
C ILE A 396 -19.93 17.77 16.96
N PHE A 397 -19.39 17.93 15.76
CA PHE A 397 -20.06 17.64 14.50
C PHE A 397 -19.81 16.21 14.01
N LEU A 398 -20.77 15.65 13.24
CA LEU A 398 -20.70 14.35 12.57
C LEU A 398 -19.36 14.09 11.89
N SER A 399 -18.72 15.16 11.42
CA SER A 399 -17.36 15.18 10.86
C SER A 399 -16.34 14.30 11.61
N HIS A 400 -16.48 14.13 12.93
CA HIS A 400 -15.58 13.27 13.71
C HIS A 400 -16.07 11.84 13.87
N ASN A 401 -17.38 11.55 13.99
CA ASN A 401 -17.84 10.24 14.48
C ASN A 401 -18.59 9.37 13.46
N PHE A 402 -18.91 9.87 12.26
CA PHE A 402 -19.67 9.10 11.27
C PHE A 402 -18.98 7.78 10.88
N HIS A 403 -17.64 7.74 10.92
CA HIS A 403 -16.86 6.55 10.61
C HIS A 403 -17.16 5.38 11.57
N LEU A 404 -17.51 5.65 12.83
CA LEU A 404 -17.83 4.62 13.82
C LEU A 404 -19.07 3.81 13.43
N TRP A 405 -20.03 4.42 12.74
CA TRP A 405 -21.24 3.74 12.25
C TRP A 405 -20.89 2.62 11.26
N PHE A 406 -19.84 2.83 10.47
CA PHE A 406 -19.40 1.92 9.40
C PHE A 406 -18.27 0.98 9.83
N HIS A 407 -17.72 1.12 11.05
CA HIS A 407 -16.55 0.37 11.51
C HIS A 407 -16.73 -1.16 11.34
N ALA A 408 -17.90 -1.69 11.71
CA ALA A 408 -18.21 -3.12 11.54
C ALA A 408 -18.32 -3.55 10.06
N GLY A 409 -18.69 -2.62 9.16
CA GLY A 409 -18.77 -2.86 7.71
C GLY A 409 -17.42 -2.89 7.01
N VAL A 410 -16.40 -2.18 7.51
CA VAL A 410 -15.06 -2.10 6.87
C VAL A 410 -14.41 -3.48 6.72
N ALA A 411 -14.48 -4.30 7.77
CA ALA A 411 -13.94 -5.67 7.73
C ALA A 411 -14.55 -6.48 6.58
N GLN A 412 -15.87 -6.34 6.37
CA GLN A 412 -16.56 -7.01 5.28
C GLN A 412 -16.25 -6.41 3.92
N TRP A 413 -16.09 -5.09 3.81
CA TRP A 413 -15.64 -4.46 2.55
C TRP A 413 -14.28 -4.99 2.12
N LEU A 414 -13.37 -5.20 3.07
CA LEU A 414 -12.07 -5.84 2.82
C LEU A 414 -12.24 -7.30 2.38
N ASP A 415 -13.14 -8.07 2.99
CA ASP A 415 -13.45 -9.45 2.55
C ASP A 415 -14.04 -9.49 1.13
N ILE A 416 -14.92 -8.54 0.79
CA ILE A 416 -15.50 -8.38 -0.56
C ILE A 416 -14.41 -7.98 -1.56
N ALA A 417 -13.50 -7.08 -1.16
CA ALA A 417 -12.38 -6.65 -1.99
C ALA A 417 -11.42 -7.82 -2.27
N LEU A 418 -11.06 -8.60 -1.25
CA LEU A 418 -10.28 -9.83 -1.39
C LEU A 418 -10.96 -10.81 -2.35
N TYR A 419 -12.26 -11.06 -2.17
CA TYR A 419 -13.00 -11.96 -3.05
C TYR A 419 -12.96 -11.52 -4.52
N LYS A 420 -13.27 -10.23 -4.79
CA LYS A 420 -13.22 -9.67 -6.14
C LYS A 420 -11.80 -9.71 -6.72
N ALA A 421 -10.77 -9.51 -5.89
CA ALA A 421 -9.38 -9.64 -6.28
C ALA A 421 -9.05 -11.06 -6.72
N LEU A 422 -9.35 -12.07 -5.89
CA LEU A 422 -9.12 -13.48 -6.20
C LEU A 422 -9.81 -13.94 -7.49
N GLN A 423 -11.07 -13.54 -7.71
CA GLN A 423 -11.79 -13.87 -8.96
C GLN A 423 -11.15 -13.23 -10.20
N ARG A 424 -10.68 -11.98 -10.08
CA ARG A 424 -9.99 -11.30 -11.18
C ARG A 424 -8.61 -11.90 -11.45
N ILE A 425 -7.88 -12.28 -10.42
CA ILE A 425 -6.60 -12.99 -10.52
C ILE A 425 -6.80 -14.32 -11.25
N LYS A 426 -7.78 -15.13 -10.83
CA LYS A 426 -8.11 -16.40 -11.48
C LYS A 426 -8.37 -16.21 -12.97
N LYS A 427 -9.24 -15.26 -13.32
CA LYS A 427 -9.59 -14.95 -14.71
C LYS A 427 -8.39 -14.40 -15.52
N ALA A 428 -7.54 -13.59 -14.90
CA ALA A 428 -6.32 -13.07 -15.54
C ALA A 428 -5.35 -14.22 -15.86
N VAL A 429 -5.16 -15.16 -14.93
CA VAL A 429 -4.35 -16.37 -15.16
C VAL A 429 -4.98 -17.25 -16.24
N GLU A 430 -6.29 -17.45 -16.26
CA GLU A 430 -6.98 -18.25 -17.30
C GLU A 430 -6.76 -17.71 -18.72
N ILE A 431 -6.87 -16.39 -18.91
CA ILE A 431 -6.77 -15.74 -20.22
C ILE A 431 -5.32 -15.60 -20.71
N ASP A 432 -4.34 -15.60 -19.79
CA ASP A 432 -2.94 -15.40 -20.14
C ASP A 432 -2.38 -16.55 -20.99
N HIS A 433 -1.72 -16.23 -22.11
CA HIS A 433 -1.08 -17.22 -22.96
C HIS A 433 0.39 -17.45 -22.62
N LEU A 434 0.90 -16.86 -21.52
CA LEU A 434 2.29 -16.95 -21.07
C LEU A 434 3.27 -16.49 -22.16
N VAL A 435 2.99 -15.32 -22.71
CA VAL A 435 3.86 -14.60 -23.67
C VAL A 435 4.39 -13.34 -22.98
N PRO A 436 5.68 -12.99 -23.15
CA PRO A 436 6.22 -11.77 -22.56
C PRO A 436 5.48 -10.52 -23.05
N VAL A 437 5.26 -9.56 -22.14
CA VAL A 437 4.53 -8.31 -22.45
C VAL A 437 5.29 -7.46 -23.49
N ASP A 438 6.62 -7.43 -23.40
CA ASP A 438 7.52 -6.79 -24.35
C ASP A 438 8.84 -7.58 -24.43
N SER A 439 9.57 -7.40 -25.52
CA SER A 439 10.91 -7.95 -25.76
C SER A 439 11.95 -7.61 -24.68
N SER A 440 11.71 -6.57 -23.88
CA SER A 440 12.58 -6.14 -22.78
C SER A 440 12.29 -6.82 -21.44
N VAL A 441 11.13 -7.45 -21.27
CA VAL A 441 10.67 -7.99 -19.98
C VAL A 441 10.41 -9.49 -20.04
N LYS A 442 10.69 -10.18 -18.94
CA LYS A 442 10.60 -11.66 -18.83
C LYS A 442 9.35 -12.11 -18.06
N TYR A 443 8.27 -11.34 -18.08
CA TYR A 443 6.98 -11.65 -17.44
C TYR A 443 5.82 -11.40 -18.42
N SER A 444 4.69 -12.07 -18.19
CA SER A 444 3.48 -12.00 -19.02
C SER A 444 2.41 -11.07 -18.44
N SER A 445 1.28 -10.95 -19.14
CA SER A 445 0.23 -9.97 -18.80
C SER A 445 -0.47 -10.25 -17.48
N SER A 446 -0.63 -11.51 -17.06
CA SER A 446 -1.34 -11.83 -15.80
C SER A 446 -0.65 -11.27 -14.56
N ALA A 447 0.68 -11.17 -14.58
CA ALA A 447 1.44 -10.58 -13.48
C ALA A 447 1.15 -9.08 -13.38
N VAL A 448 1.14 -8.38 -14.51
CA VAL A 448 0.79 -6.95 -14.60
C VAL A 448 -0.66 -6.69 -14.17
N ASP A 449 -1.59 -7.53 -14.60
CA ASP A 449 -3.01 -7.44 -14.20
C ASP A 449 -3.18 -7.65 -12.69
N THR A 450 -2.42 -8.58 -12.10
CA THR A 450 -2.40 -8.82 -10.65
C THR A 450 -1.92 -7.59 -9.88
N LEU A 451 -0.83 -6.94 -10.35
CA LEU A 451 -0.36 -5.69 -9.76
C LEU A 451 -1.40 -4.56 -9.91
N ALA A 452 -2.11 -4.49 -11.04
CA ALA A 452 -3.17 -3.52 -11.24
C ALA A 452 -4.33 -3.71 -10.23
N ILE A 453 -4.63 -4.95 -9.83
CA ILE A 453 -5.60 -5.26 -8.78
C ILE A 453 -5.10 -4.75 -7.42
N PHE A 454 -3.82 -4.95 -7.09
CA PHE A 454 -3.22 -4.41 -5.86
C PHE A 454 -3.34 -2.89 -5.84
N TYR A 455 -3.02 -2.22 -6.95
CA TYR A 455 -3.17 -0.77 -7.07
C TYR A 455 -4.62 -0.29 -6.86
N GLN A 456 -5.63 -1.05 -7.33
CA GLN A 456 -7.03 -0.73 -7.05
C GLN A 456 -7.38 -0.87 -5.56
N ILE A 457 -6.84 -1.86 -4.87
CA ILE A 457 -7.00 -2.02 -3.41
C ILE A 457 -6.37 -0.82 -2.68
N LYS A 458 -5.22 -0.34 -3.14
CA LYS A 458 -4.61 0.91 -2.62
C LYS A 458 -5.50 2.13 -2.86
N ILE A 459 -6.09 2.28 -4.06
CA ILE A 459 -7.03 3.38 -4.32
C ILE A 459 -8.23 3.28 -3.38
N PHE A 460 -8.79 2.09 -3.20
CA PHE A 460 -9.88 1.84 -2.26
C PHE A 460 -9.51 2.27 -0.83
N TRP A 461 -8.32 1.90 -0.35
CA TRP A 461 -7.80 2.32 0.95
C TRP A 461 -7.66 3.85 1.06
N LYS A 462 -7.09 4.50 0.04
CA LYS A 462 -6.96 5.97 0.00
C LYS A 462 -8.31 6.69 -0.05
N GLN A 463 -9.33 6.11 -0.69
CA GLN A 463 -10.69 6.64 -0.72
C GLN A 463 -11.40 6.49 0.63
N LEU A 464 -11.09 5.43 1.37
CA LEU A 464 -11.63 5.25 2.71
C LEU A 464 -11.19 6.41 3.62
N ALA A 465 -9.95 6.87 3.50
CA ALA A 465 -9.40 8.01 4.27
C ALA A 465 -9.82 7.94 5.75
N TRP A 466 -9.59 6.77 6.35
CA TRP A 466 -10.10 6.44 7.67
C TRP A 466 -9.44 7.35 8.72
N PRO A 467 -10.22 8.06 9.55
CA PRO A 467 -9.67 9.08 10.45
C PRO A 467 -9.05 8.50 11.73
N ASP A 468 -9.48 7.30 12.15
CA ASP A 468 -8.98 6.66 13.37
C ASP A 468 -7.65 5.94 13.12
N VAL A 469 -6.65 6.26 13.93
CA VAL A 469 -5.28 5.75 13.78
C VAL A 469 -5.18 4.29 14.21
N GLU A 470 -5.88 3.89 15.28
CA GLU A 470 -5.84 2.50 15.77
C GLU A 470 -6.53 1.54 14.78
N GLY A 471 -7.73 1.91 14.32
CA GLY A 471 -8.44 1.18 13.28
C GLY A 471 -7.64 1.11 11.98
N SER A 472 -6.98 2.20 11.58
CA SER A 472 -6.19 2.23 10.35
C SER A 472 -5.06 1.22 10.33
N TYR A 473 -4.36 1.06 11.46
CA TYR A 473 -3.35 0.02 11.60
C TYR A 473 -3.91 -1.39 11.41
N THR A 474 -5.04 -1.70 12.06
CA THR A 474 -5.67 -3.03 11.95
C THR A 474 -6.13 -3.35 10.53
N PHE A 475 -6.67 -2.36 9.82
CA PHE A 475 -7.12 -2.53 8.44
C PHE A 475 -5.95 -2.66 7.47
N VAL A 476 -4.86 -1.89 7.65
CA VAL A 476 -3.65 -2.05 6.83
C VAL A 476 -3.01 -3.42 7.05
N ALA A 477 -2.94 -3.91 8.29
CA ALA A 477 -2.46 -5.26 8.57
C ALA A 477 -3.30 -6.32 7.84
N LYS A 478 -4.64 -6.18 7.86
CA LYS A 478 -5.56 -7.06 7.11
C LYS A 478 -5.34 -6.96 5.60
N ILE A 479 -5.17 -5.76 5.05
CA ILE A 479 -4.88 -5.56 3.61
C ILE A 479 -3.59 -6.28 3.22
N ILE A 480 -2.53 -6.18 4.04
CA ILE A 480 -1.26 -6.86 3.77
C ILE A 480 -1.45 -8.39 3.79
N ASP A 481 -2.19 -8.94 4.76
CA ASP A 481 -2.55 -10.36 4.79
C ASP A 481 -3.37 -10.77 3.55
N ASP A 482 -4.35 -9.96 3.14
CA ASP A 482 -5.19 -10.19 1.97
C ASP A 482 -4.37 -10.18 0.66
N ILE A 483 -3.37 -9.29 0.54
CA ILE A 483 -2.43 -9.24 -0.60
C ILE A 483 -1.49 -10.45 -0.62
N CYS A 484 -1.03 -10.89 0.55
CA CYS A 484 -0.25 -12.14 0.68
C CYS A 484 -1.07 -13.34 0.17
N ARG A 485 -2.31 -13.48 0.64
CA ARG A 485 -3.24 -14.52 0.18
C ARG A 485 -3.47 -14.47 -1.34
N CYS A 486 -3.65 -13.27 -1.89
CA CYS A 486 -3.76 -13.09 -3.34
C CYS A 486 -2.50 -13.54 -4.09
N SER A 487 -1.33 -13.25 -3.55
CA SER A 487 -0.03 -13.60 -4.15
C SER A 487 0.23 -15.11 -4.11
N VAL A 488 -0.09 -15.76 -3.00
CA VAL A 488 -0.04 -17.23 -2.87
C VAL A 488 -1.04 -17.88 -3.81
N PHE A 489 -2.29 -17.40 -3.85
CA PHE A 489 -3.30 -17.90 -4.77
C PHE A 489 -2.89 -17.72 -6.24
N TYR A 490 -2.26 -16.61 -6.59
CA TYR A 490 -1.69 -16.42 -7.93
C TYR A 490 -0.60 -17.46 -8.23
N ALA A 491 0.30 -17.72 -7.28
CA ALA A 491 1.34 -18.73 -7.44
C ALA A 491 0.76 -20.15 -7.62
N ASP A 492 -0.25 -20.52 -6.85
CA ASP A 492 -0.92 -21.82 -6.96
C ASP A 492 -1.63 -21.95 -8.32
N GLN A 493 -2.41 -20.93 -8.74
CA GLN A 493 -3.07 -20.93 -10.06
C GLN A 493 -2.06 -20.97 -11.22
N MET A 494 -0.91 -20.32 -11.06
CA MET A 494 0.15 -20.34 -12.07
C MET A 494 0.83 -21.70 -12.14
N SER A 495 1.09 -22.34 -10.98
CA SER A 495 1.60 -23.72 -10.89
C SER A 495 0.69 -24.70 -11.61
N GLU A 496 -0.62 -24.69 -11.30
CA GLU A 496 -1.60 -25.57 -11.93
C GLU A 496 -1.65 -25.38 -13.45
N LYS A 497 -1.48 -24.14 -13.93
CA LYS A 497 -1.50 -23.83 -15.36
C LYS A 497 -0.33 -24.45 -16.12
N VAL A 498 0.87 -24.50 -15.54
CA VAL A 498 2.08 -25.03 -16.20
C VAL A 498 2.31 -26.52 -15.97
N GLU A 499 1.63 -27.14 -15.00
CA GLU A 499 1.91 -28.52 -14.52
C GLU A 499 1.83 -29.62 -15.60
N GLY A 500 1.12 -29.37 -16.72
CA GLY A 500 1.03 -30.27 -17.89
C GLY A 500 1.82 -29.84 -19.13
N MET A 501 2.52 -28.71 -19.11
CA MET A 501 3.28 -28.21 -20.26
C MET A 501 4.67 -28.87 -20.33
N GLY A 502 5.14 -29.18 -21.54
CA GLY A 502 6.47 -29.77 -21.77
C GLY A 502 6.55 -31.30 -21.66
N GLU A 503 5.45 -31.99 -21.38
CA GLU A 503 5.41 -33.46 -21.39
C GLU A 503 5.24 -33.99 -22.82
N SER A 504 6.27 -34.64 -23.35
CA SER A 504 6.21 -35.40 -24.60
C SER A 504 6.22 -36.90 -24.30
N GLN A 505 5.23 -37.62 -24.83
CA GLN A 505 5.12 -39.07 -24.67
C GLN A 505 5.16 -39.76 -26.03
N ASN A 506 6.25 -40.50 -26.28
CA ASN A 506 6.40 -41.40 -27.41
C ASN A 506 6.27 -42.86 -26.92
N VAL A 507 6.05 -43.80 -27.85
CA VAL A 507 5.86 -45.25 -27.57
C VAL A 507 6.99 -45.87 -26.74
N TYR A 508 8.18 -45.26 -26.77
CA TYR A 508 9.39 -45.75 -26.09
C TYR A 508 9.86 -44.84 -24.93
N GLU A 509 9.26 -43.66 -24.73
CA GLU A 509 9.82 -42.63 -23.85
C GLU A 509 8.79 -41.59 -23.37
N LYS A 510 8.77 -41.34 -22.07
CA LYS A 510 8.18 -40.12 -21.49
C LYS A 510 9.33 -39.14 -21.22
N LYS A 511 9.35 -38.01 -21.95
CA LYS A 511 10.39 -36.99 -21.85
C LYS A 511 9.76 -35.65 -21.52
N PHE A 512 10.26 -35.02 -20.47
CA PHE A 512 9.94 -33.64 -20.13
C PHE A 512 10.99 -32.71 -20.74
N GLU A 513 10.56 -31.63 -21.39
CA GLU A 513 11.42 -30.53 -21.83
C GLU A 513 10.95 -29.25 -21.16
N VAL A 514 11.89 -28.51 -20.58
CA VAL A 514 11.61 -27.20 -19.98
C VAL A 514 11.14 -26.27 -21.09
N THR A 515 9.95 -25.70 -20.93
CA THR A 515 9.39 -24.77 -21.89
C THR A 515 9.54 -23.32 -21.44
N ASN A 516 9.39 -22.37 -22.36
CA ASN A 516 9.44 -20.95 -22.06
C ASN A 516 8.34 -20.54 -21.07
N GLU A 517 7.19 -21.19 -21.14
CA GLU A 517 6.02 -20.95 -20.28
C GLU A 517 6.32 -21.24 -18.80
N TRP A 518 7.09 -22.29 -18.49
CA TRP A 518 7.56 -22.58 -17.13
C TRP A 518 8.44 -21.45 -16.59
N CYS A 519 9.37 -20.95 -17.42
CA CYS A 519 10.26 -19.85 -17.02
C CYS A 519 9.48 -18.55 -16.78
N LEU A 520 8.51 -18.25 -17.65
CA LEU A 520 7.65 -17.07 -17.53
C LEU A 520 6.73 -17.17 -16.31
N ALA A 521 6.16 -18.33 -16.03
CA ALA A 521 5.36 -18.58 -14.82
C ALA A 521 6.16 -18.29 -13.54
N ILE A 522 7.40 -18.77 -13.46
CA ILE A 522 8.26 -18.53 -12.29
C ILE A 522 8.65 -17.06 -12.17
N ASN A 523 9.03 -16.41 -13.28
CA ASN A 523 9.33 -14.98 -13.27
C ASN A 523 8.11 -14.12 -12.94
N ASN A 524 6.91 -14.53 -13.35
CA ASN A 524 5.67 -13.85 -13.00
C ASN A 524 5.42 -13.86 -11.49
N ILE A 525 5.58 -15.03 -10.86
CA ILE A 525 5.44 -15.17 -9.40
C ILE A 525 6.51 -14.31 -8.70
N ASP A 526 7.74 -14.32 -9.19
CA ASP A 526 8.82 -13.49 -8.65
C ASP A 526 8.55 -12.00 -8.83
N TYR A 527 7.98 -11.58 -9.96
CA TYR A 527 7.59 -10.20 -10.21
C TYR A 527 6.49 -9.74 -9.25
N VAL A 528 5.47 -10.58 -9.01
CA VAL A 528 4.43 -10.33 -8.00
C VAL A 528 5.07 -10.25 -6.60
N ARG A 529 5.98 -11.18 -6.25
CA ARG A 529 6.70 -11.19 -4.96
C ARG A 529 7.46 -9.88 -4.72
N GLN A 530 8.23 -9.41 -5.70
CA GLN A 530 9.00 -8.16 -5.60
C GLN A 530 8.08 -6.93 -5.44
N SER A 531 6.89 -6.96 -6.03
CA SER A 531 5.93 -5.86 -5.96
C SER A 531 5.28 -5.68 -4.57
N ILE A 532 5.25 -6.72 -3.73
CA ILE A 532 4.63 -6.67 -2.39
C ILE A 532 5.30 -5.59 -1.54
N GLN A 533 6.63 -5.55 -1.50
CA GLN A 533 7.36 -4.60 -0.66
C GLN A 533 7.17 -3.15 -1.15
N ALA A 534 7.19 -2.95 -2.47
CA ALA A 534 6.90 -1.64 -3.07
C ALA A 534 5.46 -1.18 -2.77
N PHE A 535 4.49 -2.09 -2.85
CA PHE A 535 3.09 -1.81 -2.56
C PHE A 535 2.86 -1.33 -1.12
N VAL A 536 3.52 -1.97 -0.14
CA VAL A 536 3.45 -1.56 1.27
C VAL A 536 4.02 -0.16 1.46
N GLY A 537 5.17 0.15 0.85
CA GLY A 537 5.74 1.49 0.91
C GLY A 537 4.74 2.55 0.42
N GLU A 538 3.97 2.23 -0.61
CA GLU A 538 2.97 3.11 -1.19
C GLU A 538 1.62 3.20 -0.44
N LEU A 539 1.37 2.32 0.54
CA LEU A 539 0.14 2.29 1.35
C LEU A 539 0.10 3.41 2.41
N GLY A 540 1.21 4.13 2.63
CA GLY A 540 1.30 5.21 3.62
C GLY A 540 1.58 4.72 5.04
N MET A 541 2.24 3.55 5.17
CA MET A 541 2.54 2.96 6.50
C MET A 541 3.37 3.90 7.38
N GLU A 542 4.31 4.65 6.80
CA GLU A 542 5.13 5.63 7.53
C GLU A 542 4.29 6.76 8.15
N GLU A 543 3.26 7.25 7.44
CA GLU A 543 2.36 8.29 7.93
C GLU A 543 1.50 7.77 9.11
N ILE A 544 1.03 6.52 9.02
CA ILE A 544 0.24 5.87 10.06
C ILE A 544 1.09 5.62 11.31
N VAL A 545 2.32 5.11 11.14
CA VAL A 545 3.26 4.87 12.25
C VAL A 545 3.65 6.19 12.93
N THR A 546 3.89 7.25 12.17
CA THR A 546 4.17 8.58 12.72
C THR A 546 2.96 9.11 13.51
N SER A 547 1.75 8.91 12.99
CA SER A 547 0.52 9.31 13.67
C SER A 547 0.26 8.49 14.95
N LEU A 548 0.59 7.20 14.96
CA LEU A 548 0.57 6.32 16.15
C LEU A 548 1.55 6.77 17.22
N ALA A 549 2.77 7.15 16.82
CA ALA A 549 3.79 7.65 17.74
C ALA A 549 3.34 8.92 18.46
N ASN A 550 2.63 9.80 17.74
CA ASN A 550 2.05 11.03 18.30
C ASN A 550 0.85 10.77 19.22
N PHE A 551 0.03 9.77 18.94
CA PHE A 551 -1.19 9.47 19.71
C PHE A 551 -0.92 8.66 20.97
N ARG A 552 0.03 7.72 20.92
CA ARG A 552 0.44 6.91 22.07
C ARG A 552 1.88 7.19 22.50
N SER A 553 2.82 6.35 22.09
CA SER A 553 4.23 6.41 22.47
C SER A 553 5.11 5.91 21.31
N GLN A 554 6.33 6.45 21.20
CA GLN A 554 7.30 6.04 20.17
C GLN A 554 7.60 4.53 20.24
N THR A 555 7.64 3.95 21.44
CA THR A 555 7.93 2.53 21.64
C THR A 555 6.83 1.60 21.12
N GLU A 556 5.56 1.97 21.24
CA GLU A 556 4.45 1.19 20.70
C GLU A 556 4.38 1.31 19.18
N ALA A 557 4.66 2.50 18.64
CA ALA A 557 4.75 2.73 17.20
C ALA A 557 5.87 1.89 16.56
N ASP A 558 7.06 1.85 17.19
CA ASP A 558 8.19 1.03 16.74
C ASP A 558 7.85 -0.48 16.80
N HIS A 559 7.11 -0.93 17.82
CA HIS A 559 6.65 -2.32 17.91
C HIS A 559 5.63 -2.67 16.81
N CYS A 560 4.67 -1.78 16.54
CA CYS A 560 3.70 -1.93 15.46
C CYS A 560 4.39 -1.98 14.09
N GLN A 561 5.37 -1.11 13.84
CA GLN A 561 6.16 -1.11 12.61
C GLN A 561 6.91 -2.43 12.43
N ARG A 562 7.58 -2.93 13.48
CA ARG A 562 8.25 -4.24 13.44
C ARG A 562 7.27 -5.37 13.16
N THR A 563 6.10 -5.34 13.78
CA THR A 563 5.07 -6.37 13.58
C THR A 563 4.61 -6.39 12.12
N LEU A 564 4.33 -5.23 11.52
CA LEU A 564 3.96 -5.14 10.11
C LEU A 564 5.10 -5.59 9.19
N GLN A 565 6.34 -5.20 9.48
CA GLN A 565 7.50 -5.64 8.72
C GLN A 565 7.65 -7.17 8.74
N LEU A 566 7.49 -7.79 9.90
CA LEU A 566 7.51 -9.26 10.01
C LEU A 566 6.40 -9.93 9.20
N VAL A 567 5.18 -9.36 9.17
CA VAL A 567 4.08 -9.89 8.34
C VAL A 567 4.44 -9.81 6.85
N ILE A 568 5.10 -8.73 6.43
CA ILE A 568 5.54 -8.53 5.04
C ILE A 568 6.67 -9.49 4.67
N ASP A 569 7.68 -9.61 5.53
CA ASP A 569 8.82 -10.50 5.32
C ASP A 569 8.32 -11.95 5.22
N ASN A 570 7.45 -12.38 6.14
CA ASN A 570 6.80 -13.69 6.09
C ASN A 570 5.98 -13.90 4.81
N ALA A 571 5.28 -12.87 4.31
CA ALA A 571 4.52 -12.95 3.07
C ALA A 571 5.44 -13.12 1.85
N VAL A 572 6.49 -12.32 1.75
CA VAL A 572 7.51 -12.40 0.69
C VAL A 572 8.19 -13.77 0.70
N ASP A 573 8.53 -14.28 1.89
CA ASP A 573 9.13 -15.60 2.07
C ASP A 573 8.16 -16.73 1.69
N THR A 574 6.87 -16.61 2.04
CA THR A 574 5.85 -17.60 1.66
C THR A 574 5.71 -17.72 0.14
N VAL A 575 5.67 -16.58 -0.57
CA VAL A 575 5.65 -16.59 -2.05
C VAL A 575 6.99 -17.05 -2.61
N GLY A 576 8.12 -16.74 -1.95
CA GLY A 576 9.45 -17.25 -2.28
C GLY A 576 9.53 -18.77 -2.18
N ASN A 577 8.95 -19.37 -1.15
CA ASN A 577 8.87 -20.82 -0.97
C ASN A 577 8.01 -21.47 -2.06
N LYS A 578 6.96 -20.80 -2.54
CA LYS A 578 6.20 -21.26 -3.71
C LYS A 578 7.04 -21.27 -4.98
N ILE A 579 7.91 -20.28 -5.18
CA ILE A 579 8.87 -20.30 -6.31
C ILE A 579 9.80 -21.51 -6.18
N LEU A 580 10.34 -21.79 -4.98
CA LEU A 580 11.17 -22.97 -4.75
C LEU A 580 10.41 -24.27 -5.04
N GLU A 581 9.15 -24.40 -4.58
CA GLU A 581 8.28 -25.56 -4.87
C GLU A 581 8.13 -25.79 -6.39
N LEU A 582 7.96 -24.72 -7.20
CA LEU A 582 7.91 -24.87 -8.66
C LEU A 582 9.26 -25.26 -9.26
N LEU A 583 10.37 -24.68 -8.78
CA LEU A 583 11.72 -25.04 -9.27
C LEU A 583 12.04 -26.51 -8.96
N GLU A 584 11.67 -26.99 -7.77
CA GLU A 584 11.76 -28.40 -7.37
C GLU A 584 10.91 -29.28 -8.29
N LYS A 585 9.65 -28.93 -8.56
CA LYS A 585 8.79 -29.67 -9.51
C LYS A 585 9.41 -29.77 -10.91
N VAL A 586 10.04 -28.70 -11.41
CA VAL A 586 10.76 -28.73 -12.70
C VAL A 586 11.92 -29.71 -12.65
N ALA A 587 12.74 -29.66 -11.60
CA ALA A 587 13.87 -30.56 -11.42
C ALA A 587 13.41 -32.04 -11.25
N GLU A 588 12.35 -32.29 -10.50
CA GLU A 588 11.71 -33.61 -10.35
C GLU A 588 11.20 -34.15 -11.68
N LYS A 589 10.59 -33.32 -12.53
CA LYS A 589 10.15 -33.74 -13.88
C LYS A 589 11.31 -34.03 -14.82
N MET A 590 12.47 -33.37 -14.63
CA MET A 590 13.70 -33.66 -15.39
C MET A 590 14.38 -34.96 -14.92
N ALA A 591 14.27 -35.31 -13.63
CA ALA A 591 14.99 -36.42 -13.02
C ALA A 591 14.82 -37.77 -13.74
N PRO A 592 13.62 -38.24 -14.15
CA PRO A 592 13.46 -39.53 -14.83
C PRO A 592 14.29 -39.67 -16.12
N ALA A 593 14.33 -38.61 -16.94
CA ALA A 593 15.10 -38.62 -18.18
C ALA A 593 16.61 -38.68 -17.88
N ILE A 594 17.06 -37.89 -16.89
CA ILE A 594 18.46 -37.87 -16.47
C ILE A 594 18.87 -39.23 -15.88
N ASN A 595 18.08 -39.80 -14.97
CA ASN A 595 18.37 -41.09 -14.32
C ASN A 595 18.50 -42.21 -15.35
N ARG A 596 17.62 -42.21 -16.37
CA ARG A 596 17.71 -43.17 -17.47
C ARG A 596 18.99 -42.97 -18.29
N PHE A 597 19.32 -41.74 -18.67
CA PHE A 597 20.54 -41.48 -19.45
C PHE A 597 21.83 -41.77 -18.66
N LEU A 598 21.85 -41.51 -17.35
CA LEU A 598 22.97 -41.87 -16.47
C LEU A 598 23.17 -43.39 -16.40
N LEU A 599 22.08 -44.15 -16.25
CA LEU A 599 22.13 -45.61 -16.24
C LEU A 599 22.57 -46.18 -17.59
N GLU A 600 22.01 -45.68 -18.70
CA GLU A 600 22.40 -46.09 -20.06
C GLU A 600 23.88 -45.76 -20.35
N GLY A 601 24.36 -44.61 -19.88
CA GLY A 601 25.76 -44.20 -19.99
C GLY A 601 26.70 -45.13 -19.23
N ALA A 602 26.34 -45.49 -18.00
CA ALA A 602 27.15 -46.37 -17.15
C ALA A 602 27.29 -47.79 -17.75
N GLU A 603 26.26 -48.30 -18.44
CA GLU A 603 26.25 -49.67 -19.00
C GLU A 603 26.94 -49.81 -20.36
N LEU A 604 26.96 -48.76 -21.22
CA LEU A 604 27.29 -48.91 -22.65
C LEU A 604 28.51 -48.11 -23.15
N LEU A 605 29.25 -47.42 -22.28
CA LEU A 605 30.35 -46.52 -22.68
C LEU A 605 31.49 -47.14 -23.53
N GLN A 606 31.63 -48.48 -23.58
CA GLN A 606 32.62 -49.17 -24.41
C GLN A 606 32.12 -49.57 -25.82
N GLN A 607 30.82 -49.40 -26.11
CA GLN A 607 30.27 -49.54 -27.46
C GLN A 607 30.14 -48.13 -28.04
N GLU A 608 30.66 -47.90 -29.25
CA GLU A 608 30.55 -46.62 -29.97
C GLU A 608 29.11 -46.09 -30.01
N ASN A 609 28.65 -45.31 -29.02
CA ASN A 609 27.35 -44.62 -29.02
C ASN A 609 27.20 -43.59 -27.89
N ASN A 610 27.27 -42.31 -28.24
CA ASN A 610 26.25 -41.24 -28.09
C ASN A 610 25.41 -41.08 -26.78
N CYS A 611 25.46 -41.93 -25.75
CA CYS A 611 24.57 -41.80 -24.60
C CYS A 611 24.93 -40.62 -23.68
N MET A 612 26.23 -40.41 -23.43
CA MET A 612 26.70 -39.23 -22.72
C MET A 612 26.43 -37.94 -23.49
N ASP A 613 26.63 -37.96 -24.81
CA ASP A 613 26.29 -36.82 -25.67
C ASP A 613 24.79 -36.51 -25.65
N ARG A 614 23.92 -37.52 -25.51
CA ARG A 614 22.48 -37.34 -25.33
C ARG A 614 22.12 -36.73 -23.98
N LEU A 615 22.77 -37.15 -22.89
CA LEU A 615 22.59 -36.52 -21.56
C LEU A 615 23.04 -35.07 -21.58
N MET A 616 24.24 -34.80 -22.10
CA MET A 616 24.80 -33.46 -22.17
C MET A 616 23.96 -32.56 -23.05
N LYS A 617 23.53 -33.03 -24.22
CA LYS A 617 22.61 -32.28 -25.08
C LYS A 617 21.27 -31.99 -24.40
N TYR A 618 20.71 -32.98 -23.69
CA TYR A 618 19.47 -32.77 -22.95
C TYR A 618 19.64 -31.72 -21.84
N LEU A 619 20.70 -31.80 -21.05
CA LEU A 619 20.98 -30.81 -20.02
C LEU A 619 21.25 -29.43 -20.63
N ASP A 620 22.04 -29.35 -21.70
CA ASP A 620 22.37 -28.10 -22.39
C ASP A 620 21.12 -27.43 -22.98
N ASP A 621 20.28 -28.16 -23.72
CA ASP A 621 19.04 -27.63 -24.30
C ASP A 621 18.08 -27.05 -23.22
N ASN A 622 17.91 -27.77 -22.10
CA ASN A 622 17.06 -27.32 -21.00
C ASN A 622 17.68 -26.17 -20.19
N LEU A 623 18.97 -26.24 -19.89
CA LEU A 623 19.67 -25.20 -19.13
C LEU A 623 19.84 -23.91 -19.93
N LEU A 624 20.03 -23.99 -21.26
CA LEU A 624 20.00 -22.83 -22.15
C LEU A 624 18.63 -22.16 -22.13
N THR A 625 17.55 -22.93 -22.12
CA THR A 625 16.18 -22.40 -22.01
C THR A 625 15.95 -21.72 -20.66
N LEU A 626 16.38 -22.35 -19.56
CA LEU A 626 16.33 -21.77 -18.22
C LEU A 626 17.18 -20.50 -18.11
N HIS A 627 18.42 -20.52 -18.59
CA HIS A 627 19.34 -19.38 -18.55
C HIS A 627 18.82 -18.18 -19.37
N SER A 628 18.27 -18.45 -20.56
CA SER A 628 17.77 -17.39 -21.44
C SER A 628 16.51 -16.72 -20.90
N HIS A 629 15.56 -17.49 -20.36
CA HIS A 629 14.23 -16.98 -20.01
C HIS A 629 14.02 -16.74 -18.51
N LEU A 630 14.77 -17.37 -17.61
CA LEU A 630 14.62 -17.18 -16.17
C LEU A 630 15.43 -15.97 -15.67
N ASN A 631 15.10 -15.44 -14.49
CA ASN A 631 15.91 -14.45 -13.77
C ASN A 631 17.20 -15.10 -13.22
N THR A 632 18.27 -14.30 -13.05
CA THR A 632 19.60 -14.78 -12.60
C THR A 632 19.55 -15.53 -11.27
N ASP A 633 18.78 -15.01 -10.31
CA ASP A 633 18.68 -15.58 -8.97
C ASP A 633 17.94 -16.92 -9.01
N ASN A 634 16.84 -16.99 -9.76
CA ASN A 634 16.06 -18.22 -9.93
C ASN A 634 16.83 -19.26 -10.76
N PHE A 635 17.66 -18.82 -11.73
CA PHE A 635 18.56 -19.71 -12.48
C PHE A 635 19.61 -20.34 -11.57
N SER A 636 20.22 -19.53 -10.69
CA SER A 636 21.19 -20.04 -9.71
C SER A 636 20.55 -21.05 -8.76
N ARG A 637 19.30 -20.80 -8.31
CA ARG A 637 18.54 -21.71 -7.45
C ARG A 637 18.20 -23.02 -8.14
N ILE A 638 17.65 -23.02 -9.35
CA ILE A 638 17.33 -24.27 -10.06
C ILE A 638 18.59 -25.04 -10.43
N LEU A 639 19.69 -24.37 -10.76
CA LEU A 639 20.95 -25.03 -11.03
C LEU A 639 21.45 -25.80 -9.81
N ALA A 640 21.34 -25.21 -8.62
CA ALA A 640 21.67 -25.87 -7.36
C ALA A 640 20.74 -27.06 -7.06
N ILE A 641 19.41 -26.91 -7.24
CA ILE A 641 18.44 -27.99 -7.03
C ILE A 641 18.68 -29.15 -8.00
N ILE A 642 18.91 -28.86 -9.29
CA ILE A 642 19.25 -29.88 -10.29
C ILE A 642 20.55 -30.59 -9.90
N TRP A 643 21.58 -29.85 -9.49
CA TRP A 643 22.84 -30.45 -9.05
C TRP A 643 22.69 -31.35 -7.82
N GLU A 644 21.89 -30.95 -6.85
CA GLU A 644 21.58 -31.75 -5.66
C GLU A 644 20.85 -33.05 -6.03
N ASN A 645 19.81 -32.96 -6.86
CA ASN A 645 19.07 -34.13 -7.36
C ASN A 645 19.96 -35.08 -8.17
N LEU A 646 20.84 -34.53 -9.00
CA LEU A 646 21.84 -35.30 -9.76
C LEU A 646 22.80 -36.02 -8.82
N SER A 647 23.33 -35.31 -7.83
CA SER A 647 24.29 -35.86 -6.87
C SER A 647 23.65 -36.98 -6.03
N HIS A 648 22.42 -36.79 -5.58
CA HIS A 648 21.66 -37.81 -4.84
C HIS A 648 21.38 -39.04 -5.70
N THR A 649 20.84 -38.84 -6.92
CA THR A 649 20.62 -39.94 -7.88
C THR A 649 21.91 -40.70 -8.13
N MET A 650 23.00 -39.97 -8.29
CA MET A 650 24.31 -40.54 -8.55
C MET A 650 24.80 -41.38 -7.37
N TYR A 651 24.62 -40.89 -6.14
CA TYR A 651 24.92 -41.64 -4.93
C TYR A 651 24.08 -42.92 -4.82
N GLU A 652 22.76 -42.81 -5.01
CA GLU A 652 21.84 -43.97 -5.00
C GLU A 652 22.20 -44.98 -6.09
N LEU A 653 22.62 -44.51 -7.28
CA LEU A 653 23.05 -45.38 -8.37
C LEU A 653 24.33 -46.13 -7.99
N VAL A 654 25.29 -45.47 -7.32
CA VAL A 654 26.48 -46.12 -6.79
C VAL A 654 26.06 -47.17 -5.76
N GLU A 655 25.36 -46.78 -4.70
CA GLU A 655 24.98 -47.66 -3.58
C GLU A 655 24.15 -48.87 -4.03
N SER A 656 23.11 -48.65 -4.83
CA SER A 656 22.25 -49.73 -5.33
C SER A 656 22.97 -50.71 -6.27
N ASN A 657 24.01 -50.26 -6.98
CA ASN A 657 24.81 -51.14 -7.85
C ASN A 657 26.00 -51.78 -7.14
N LEU A 658 26.43 -51.27 -5.98
CA LEU A 658 27.35 -51.97 -5.08
C LEU A 658 26.73 -53.28 -4.59
N GLU A 659 25.45 -53.27 -4.21
CA GLU A 659 24.72 -54.48 -3.81
C GLU A 659 24.55 -55.49 -4.96
N ARG A 660 24.37 -54.99 -6.19
CA ARG A 660 24.17 -55.80 -7.40
C ARG A 660 25.45 -56.37 -7.99
N LYS A 661 26.63 -56.12 -7.39
CA LYS A 661 27.93 -56.70 -7.78
C LYS A 661 28.28 -56.50 -9.27
N ARG A 662 28.05 -55.28 -9.78
CA ARG A 662 28.37 -54.89 -11.15
C ARG A 662 29.89 -54.94 -11.44
N PRO A 663 30.32 -55.08 -12.70
CA PRO A 663 31.75 -55.16 -13.06
C PRO A 663 32.49 -53.82 -12.84
N PRO A 664 33.83 -53.81 -12.66
CA PRO A 664 34.61 -52.59 -12.44
C PRO A 664 34.46 -51.55 -13.56
N THR A 665 34.29 -52.00 -14.80
CA THR A 665 34.07 -51.13 -15.97
C THR A 665 32.85 -50.23 -15.80
N PHE A 666 31.79 -50.69 -15.12
CA PHE A 666 30.61 -49.89 -14.84
C PHE A 666 30.94 -48.72 -13.89
N PHE A 667 31.68 -48.97 -12.81
CA PHE A 667 32.06 -47.93 -11.86
C PHE A 667 33.08 -46.95 -12.44
N LEU A 668 34.00 -47.41 -13.29
CA LEU A 668 34.92 -46.54 -14.03
C LEU A 668 34.18 -45.60 -14.99
N ASN A 669 33.23 -46.14 -15.76
CA ASN A 669 32.35 -45.37 -16.64
C ASN A 669 31.56 -44.30 -15.87
N LEU A 670 31.11 -44.67 -14.67
CA LEU A 670 30.36 -43.77 -13.79
C LEU A 670 31.23 -42.67 -13.17
N HIS A 671 32.48 -42.99 -12.84
CA HIS A 671 33.48 -42.04 -12.39
C HIS A 671 33.81 -40.98 -13.46
N GLU A 672 34.00 -41.41 -14.71
CA GLU A 672 34.21 -40.47 -15.82
C GLU A 672 32.97 -39.61 -16.08
N THR A 673 31.78 -40.19 -15.96
CA THR A 673 30.51 -39.45 -16.04
C THR A 673 30.41 -38.38 -14.95
N LEU A 674 30.75 -38.72 -13.70
CA LEU A 674 30.79 -37.78 -12.58
C LEU A 674 31.76 -36.63 -12.84
N LYS A 675 32.98 -36.90 -13.33
CA LYS A 675 33.96 -35.86 -13.66
C LYS A 675 33.46 -34.88 -14.72
N ILE A 676 32.80 -35.39 -15.76
CA ILE A 676 32.23 -34.56 -16.83
C ILE A 676 31.13 -33.66 -16.27
N LEU A 677 30.22 -34.21 -15.45
CA LEU A 677 29.15 -33.43 -14.82
C LEU A 677 29.71 -32.37 -13.85
N VAL A 678 30.68 -32.74 -13.00
CA VAL A 678 31.38 -31.79 -12.13
C VAL A 678 32.02 -30.68 -12.94
N GLY A 679 32.70 -31.00 -14.05
CA GLY A 679 33.29 -30.01 -14.95
C GLY A 679 32.26 -29.08 -15.58
N PHE A 680 31.12 -29.61 -16.00
CA PHE A 680 30.03 -28.85 -16.62
C PHE A 680 29.37 -27.86 -15.65
N PHE A 681 29.07 -28.28 -14.42
CA PHE A 681 28.45 -27.40 -13.41
C PHE A 681 29.46 -26.44 -12.75
N LYS A 682 30.77 -26.76 -12.71
CA LYS A 682 31.82 -25.87 -12.17
C LYS A 682 32.30 -24.78 -13.14
N GLN A 683 32.06 -24.89 -14.44
CA GLN A 683 32.45 -23.86 -15.41
C GLN A 683 31.65 -22.54 -15.29
N GLY A 684 30.64 -22.47 -14.42
CA GLY A 684 29.72 -21.33 -14.31
C GLY A 684 29.97 -20.33 -13.16
N ASP A 685 30.65 -20.70 -12.07
CA ASP A 685 30.88 -19.77 -10.95
C ASP A 685 31.97 -20.27 -9.99
N GLU A 686 32.99 -19.45 -9.67
CA GLU A 686 34.00 -19.75 -8.64
C GLU A 686 33.39 -19.77 -7.21
N LYS A 687 32.12 -19.40 -7.06
CA LYS A 687 31.40 -19.28 -5.79
C LYS A 687 30.39 -20.39 -5.50
N ASN A 688 30.17 -21.33 -6.41
CA ASN A 688 29.38 -22.52 -6.10
C ASN A 688 30.23 -23.50 -5.30
N ASP A 689 30.38 -23.22 -4.00
CA ASP A 689 30.69 -24.24 -3.02
C ASP A 689 29.65 -25.34 -3.23
N THR A 690 30.06 -26.44 -3.85
CA THR A 690 29.20 -27.61 -4.05
C THR A 690 28.60 -27.97 -2.71
N ASN A 691 27.28 -27.85 -2.56
CA ASN A 691 26.55 -28.36 -1.41
C ASN A 691 26.95 -29.84 -1.26
N ASN A 692 27.66 -30.16 -0.18
CA ASN A 692 28.20 -31.47 0.16
C ASN A 692 29.49 -31.91 -0.56
N PRO A 693 30.64 -31.22 -0.32
CA PRO A 693 31.94 -31.71 -0.79
C PRO A 693 32.27 -33.10 -0.22
N ALA A 694 31.80 -33.42 0.98
CA ALA A 694 32.01 -34.71 1.63
C ALA A 694 31.32 -35.87 0.90
N ILE A 695 30.10 -35.67 0.37
CA ILE A 695 29.39 -36.72 -0.38
C ILE A 695 30.10 -36.94 -1.72
N LEU A 696 30.54 -35.87 -2.38
CA LEU A 696 31.27 -35.97 -3.63
C LEU A 696 32.62 -36.67 -3.46
N GLU A 697 33.38 -36.32 -2.41
CA GLU A 697 34.65 -36.98 -2.06
C GLU A 697 34.44 -38.46 -1.73
N GLN A 698 33.39 -38.78 -0.97
CA GLN A 698 33.04 -40.17 -0.66
C GLN A 698 32.64 -40.97 -1.90
N MET A 699 31.83 -40.38 -2.80
CA MET A 699 31.45 -41.00 -4.06
C MET A 699 32.65 -41.21 -4.98
N GLU A 700 33.55 -40.22 -5.07
CA GLU A 700 34.77 -40.30 -5.86
C GLU A 700 35.68 -41.42 -5.33
N HIS A 701 35.88 -41.50 -4.01
CA HIS A 701 36.62 -42.59 -3.35
C HIS A 701 36.00 -43.97 -3.63
N LEU A 702 34.67 -44.12 -3.46
CA LEU A 702 33.97 -45.39 -3.73
C LEU A 702 34.06 -45.78 -5.20
N LEU A 703 33.83 -44.85 -6.12
CA LEU A 703 33.91 -45.11 -7.55
C LEU A 703 35.32 -45.49 -8.00
N GLN A 704 36.35 -44.87 -7.43
CA GLN A 704 37.75 -45.25 -7.66
C GLN A 704 38.04 -46.65 -7.12
N LEU A 705 37.67 -46.93 -5.87
CA LEU A 705 37.90 -48.23 -5.23
C LEU A 705 37.23 -49.40 -5.98
N TYR A 706 35.97 -49.23 -6.38
CA TYR A 706 35.22 -50.26 -7.11
C TYR A 706 35.53 -50.27 -8.62
N GLY A 707 36.12 -49.19 -9.15
CA GLY A 707 36.61 -49.08 -10.52
C GLY A 707 37.98 -49.72 -10.79
N MET A 708 38.81 -49.93 -9.74
CA MET A 708 40.13 -50.58 -9.85
C MET A 708 40.07 -51.98 -10.47
N GLU A 709 41.14 -52.43 -11.12
CA GLU A 709 41.26 -53.83 -11.52
C GLU A 709 41.42 -54.75 -10.30
N THR A 710 41.12 -56.05 -10.45
CA THR A 710 41.10 -56.96 -9.28
C THR A 710 42.48 -57.09 -8.65
N TRP A 711 43.53 -57.05 -9.45
CA TRP A 711 44.91 -57.10 -8.95
C TRP A 711 45.30 -55.82 -8.21
N GLU A 712 44.88 -54.65 -8.69
CA GLU A 712 45.12 -53.36 -8.03
C GLU A 712 44.45 -53.33 -6.67
N LEU A 713 43.21 -53.84 -6.59
CA LEU A 713 42.47 -53.92 -5.33
C LEU A 713 43.11 -54.90 -4.33
N ILE A 714 43.63 -56.04 -4.81
CA ILE A 714 44.43 -56.96 -3.98
C ILE A 714 45.71 -56.29 -3.47
N HIS A 715 46.37 -55.49 -4.32
CA HIS A 715 47.55 -54.76 -3.92
C HIS A 715 47.24 -53.69 -2.86
N GLN A 716 46.14 -52.94 -3.04
CA GLN A 716 45.66 -51.96 -2.08
C GLN A 716 45.37 -52.61 -0.72
N TYR A 717 44.80 -53.82 -0.69
CA TYR A 717 44.60 -54.58 0.54
C TYR A 717 45.93 -54.84 1.26
N HIS A 718 46.97 -55.22 0.53
CA HIS A 718 48.29 -55.46 1.12
C HIS A 718 48.98 -54.17 1.60
N LEU A 719 48.70 -53.03 0.97
CA LEU A 719 49.17 -51.72 1.45
C LEU A 719 48.50 -51.35 2.78
N GLU A 720 47.18 -51.52 2.92
CA GLU A 720 46.47 -51.34 4.19
C GLU A 720 47.04 -52.26 5.29
N ARG A 721 47.31 -53.52 4.95
CA ARG A 721 47.91 -54.49 5.88
C ARG A 721 49.32 -54.10 6.33
N ARG A 722 50.11 -53.45 5.47
CA ARG A 722 51.41 -52.89 5.85
C ARG A 722 51.24 -51.73 6.84
N GLU A 723 50.30 -50.83 6.60
CA GLU A 723 50.02 -49.71 7.50
C GLU A 723 49.58 -50.21 8.88
N GLU A 724 48.69 -51.21 8.92
CA GLU A 724 48.28 -51.88 10.16
C GLU A 724 49.48 -52.45 10.91
N GLN A 725 50.39 -53.15 10.23
CA GLN A 725 51.62 -53.67 10.83
C GLN A 725 52.49 -52.55 11.42
N MET A 726 52.66 -51.44 10.71
CA MET A 726 53.48 -50.32 11.16
C MET A 726 52.87 -49.64 12.40
N ALA A 727 51.55 -49.59 12.49
CA ALA A 727 50.81 -49.06 13.63
C ALA A 727 50.82 -49.98 14.87
N MET A 728 51.25 -51.24 14.76
CA MET A 728 51.24 -52.17 15.90
C MET A 728 52.21 -51.73 17.01
N GLU A 729 51.73 -51.57 18.24
CA GLU A 729 52.59 -51.27 19.40
C GLU A 729 53.38 -52.50 19.88
N ALA A 730 52.76 -53.69 19.87
CA ALA A 730 53.34 -54.95 20.38
C ALA A 730 53.38 -56.06 19.31
N ALA A 731 54.39 -56.93 19.38
CA ALA A 731 54.57 -58.07 18.48
C ALA A 731 53.81 -59.32 18.96
N THR A 732 52.47 -59.27 18.93
CA THR A 732 51.59 -60.29 19.51
C THR A 732 51.68 -61.67 18.85
N HIS A 733 51.99 -61.74 17.55
CA HIS A 733 52.10 -62.99 16.79
C HIS A 733 53.57 -63.40 16.53
N GLY A 734 54.50 -62.74 17.22
CA GLY A 734 55.93 -62.93 17.06
C GLY A 734 56.61 -61.87 16.21
N LEU A 735 57.92 -62.00 16.09
CA LEU A 735 58.77 -61.07 15.36
C LEU A 735 59.71 -61.82 14.45
N LEU A 736 59.78 -61.40 13.19
CA LEU A 736 60.70 -61.92 12.19
C LEU A 736 61.88 -60.96 12.04
N THR A 737 63.10 -61.49 12.07
CA THR A 737 64.33 -60.71 11.86
C THR A 737 64.91 -61.02 10.50
N VAL A 738 65.12 -59.99 9.68
CA VAL A 738 65.64 -60.11 8.30
C VAL A 738 66.74 -59.08 8.03
N ARG A 739 67.60 -59.35 7.04
CA ARG A 739 68.41 -58.32 6.36
C ARG A 739 68.04 -58.29 4.89
N MET A 740 68.00 -57.11 4.30
CA MET A 740 67.64 -56.93 2.90
C MET A 740 68.53 -55.86 2.29
N GLN A 741 68.90 -56.04 1.03
CA GLN A 741 69.52 -54.99 0.23
C GLN A 741 69.21 -55.19 -1.25
N PHE A 742 69.16 -54.08 -1.97
CA PHE A 742 69.25 -54.08 -3.43
C PHE A 742 70.71 -53.92 -3.85
N VAL A 743 71.18 -54.76 -4.77
CA VAL A 743 72.49 -54.63 -5.44
C VAL A 743 72.27 -54.77 -6.93
N GLU A 744 72.48 -53.70 -7.68
CA GLU A 744 72.08 -53.64 -9.10
C GLU A 744 70.62 -54.11 -9.29
N ASP A 745 70.40 -55.16 -10.07
CA ASP A 745 69.11 -55.80 -10.38
C ASP A 745 68.72 -56.92 -9.39
N LEU A 746 69.49 -57.08 -8.30
CA LEU A 746 69.31 -58.17 -7.33
C LEU A 746 68.68 -57.67 -6.03
N LEU A 747 67.57 -58.28 -5.62
CA LEU A 747 67.06 -58.21 -4.26
C LEU A 747 67.64 -59.37 -3.44
N ARG A 748 68.53 -59.06 -2.50
CA ARG A 748 69.13 -60.03 -1.58
C ARG A 748 68.42 -59.97 -0.23
N ILE A 749 68.02 -61.12 0.28
CA ILE A 749 67.25 -61.24 1.52
C ILE A 749 67.89 -62.35 2.37
N GLU A 750 68.19 -62.05 3.63
CA GLU A 750 68.60 -63.01 4.65
C GLU A 750 67.50 -63.09 5.69
N VAL A 751 66.94 -64.29 5.87
CA VAL A 751 65.99 -64.57 6.94
C VAL A 751 66.77 -65.15 8.10
N LEU A 752 66.94 -64.38 9.17
CA LEU A 752 67.79 -64.75 10.31
C LEU A 752 67.04 -65.65 11.28
N ASN A 753 65.98 -65.13 11.90
CA ASN A 753 65.21 -65.85 12.91
C ASN A 753 63.78 -65.33 13.01
N ALA A 754 62.92 -66.11 13.63
CA ALA A 754 61.69 -65.60 14.23
C ALA A 754 61.70 -65.86 15.74
N ARG A 755 61.07 -64.98 16.53
CA ARG A 755 61.01 -65.09 17.99
C ARG A 755 59.59 -64.86 18.51
N ASN A 756 59.26 -65.52 19.62
CA ASN A 756 57.95 -65.43 20.27
C ASN A 756 56.80 -65.71 19.30
N LEU A 757 56.96 -66.66 18.38
CA LEU A 757 55.85 -67.09 17.53
C LEU A 757 54.69 -67.54 18.43
N HIS A 758 53.45 -67.28 18.00
CA HIS A 758 52.26 -67.71 18.73
C HIS A 758 51.76 -69.03 18.16
N PRO A 759 51.69 -70.13 18.94
CA PRO A 759 51.17 -71.40 18.47
C PRO A 759 49.65 -71.37 18.49
N MET A 760 49.00 -71.84 17.42
CA MET A 760 47.54 -71.87 17.36
C MET A 760 46.96 -73.20 17.88
N ASP A 761 47.74 -74.27 17.80
CA ASP A 761 47.39 -75.60 18.30
C ASP A 761 47.59 -75.75 19.82
N THR A 762 46.75 -76.57 20.45
CA THR A 762 46.79 -76.92 21.88
C THR A 762 48.09 -77.59 22.35
N ASN A 763 48.93 -78.05 21.42
CA ASN A 763 50.22 -78.70 21.72
C ASN A 763 51.34 -77.70 22.07
N GLY A 764 51.16 -76.39 21.84
CA GLY A 764 52.08 -75.34 22.29
C GLY A 764 53.45 -75.28 21.58
N SER A 765 53.64 -75.97 20.45
CA SER A 765 54.85 -75.85 19.61
C SER A 765 54.50 -75.79 18.13
N CYS A 766 55.21 -74.98 17.35
CA CYS A 766 55.08 -74.91 15.89
C CYS A 766 56.26 -75.56 15.17
N ASP A 767 56.03 -75.98 13.92
CA ASP A 767 57.02 -76.34 12.91
C ASP A 767 57.16 -75.18 11.87
N PRO A 768 57.69 -73.99 12.23
CA PRO A 768 57.57 -72.79 11.39
C PRO A 768 58.54 -72.76 10.20
N TYR A 769 58.05 -72.23 9.07
CA TYR A 769 58.86 -71.81 7.91
C TYR A 769 58.36 -70.47 7.34
N VAL A 770 59.23 -69.75 6.64
CA VAL A 770 58.93 -68.43 6.05
C VAL A 770 58.87 -68.54 4.53
N LYS A 771 57.83 -67.97 3.92
CA LYS A 771 57.71 -67.77 2.46
C LYS A 771 57.85 -66.30 2.11
N ILE A 772 58.56 -66.01 1.04
CA ILE A 772 58.77 -64.64 0.54
C ILE A 772 57.97 -64.45 -0.75
N HIS A 773 57.19 -63.37 -0.81
CA HIS A 773 56.40 -62.95 -1.95
C HIS A 773 56.73 -61.49 -2.29
N LEU A 774 56.70 -61.15 -3.59
CA LEU A 774 56.78 -59.77 -4.05
C LEU A 774 55.40 -59.36 -4.57
N LEU A 775 54.94 -58.16 -4.20
CA LEU A 775 53.60 -57.65 -4.49
C LEU A 775 53.69 -56.32 -5.25
N PRO A 776 52.79 -56.06 -6.21
CA PRO A 776 51.66 -56.89 -6.68
C PRO A 776 52.12 -58.14 -7.46
N GLU A 777 51.52 -59.31 -7.18
CA GLU A 777 51.99 -60.61 -7.71
C GLU A 777 52.02 -60.66 -9.24
N GLU A 778 51.12 -59.93 -9.89
CA GLU A 778 50.93 -59.83 -11.34
C GLU A 778 52.16 -59.28 -12.05
N LYS A 779 52.91 -58.39 -11.38
CA LYS A 779 54.16 -57.81 -11.90
C LYS A 779 55.37 -58.73 -11.67
N PHE A 780 55.26 -59.76 -10.82
CA PHE A 780 56.36 -60.65 -10.43
C PHE A 780 56.09 -62.13 -10.74
N THR A 781 55.18 -62.44 -11.67
CA THR A 781 54.75 -63.81 -12.02
C THR A 781 55.88 -64.74 -12.47
N THR A 782 56.97 -64.20 -13.00
CA THR A 782 58.15 -64.94 -13.46
C THR A 782 59.13 -65.30 -12.34
N ILE A 783 58.95 -64.75 -11.13
CA ILE A 783 59.86 -64.92 -10.00
C ILE A 783 59.40 -66.09 -9.13
N THR A 784 60.31 -67.02 -8.86
CA THR A 784 60.03 -68.17 -7.98
C THR A 784 59.93 -67.69 -6.53
N LYS A 785 58.80 -67.98 -5.86
CA LYS A 785 58.53 -67.61 -4.46
C LYS A 785 59.41 -68.41 -3.48
N PRO A 786 60.47 -67.83 -2.88
CA PRO A 786 61.39 -68.56 -2.01
C PRO A 786 60.72 -69.00 -0.70
N ARG A 787 61.22 -70.09 -0.12
CA ARG A 787 60.84 -70.54 1.22
C ARG A 787 62.05 -71.03 2.00
N THR A 788 62.06 -70.80 3.31
CA THR A 788 63.05 -71.38 4.22
C THR A 788 62.77 -72.86 4.46
N LYS A 789 63.74 -73.56 5.06
CA LYS A 789 63.54 -74.85 5.69
C LYS A 789 62.62 -74.73 6.90
N THR A 790 61.95 -75.83 7.20
CA THR A 790 61.03 -75.97 8.33
C THR A 790 61.81 -76.40 9.56
N HIS A 791 61.66 -75.65 10.66
CA HIS A 791 62.27 -75.99 11.94
C HIS A 791 61.25 -76.64 12.84
N LYS A 792 61.56 -77.81 13.41
CA LYS A 792 60.57 -78.59 14.17
C LYS A 792 60.44 -78.15 15.62
N LYS A 793 59.21 -78.09 16.12
CA LYS A 793 58.81 -77.91 17.52
C LYS A 793 59.49 -76.73 18.21
N THR A 794 59.48 -75.56 17.58
CA THR A 794 60.14 -74.36 18.10
C THR A 794 59.33 -73.09 17.83
N MET A 795 59.25 -72.22 18.84
CA MET A 795 58.70 -70.86 18.72
C MET A 795 59.80 -69.81 18.46
N PHE A 796 61.05 -70.27 18.36
CA PHE A 796 62.26 -69.48 18.16
C PHE A 796 63.13 -70.09 17.04
N PRO A 797 62.63 -70.23 15.81
CA PRO A 797 63.42 -70.79 14.72
C PRO A 797 64.59 -69.86 14.37
N LEU A 798 65.78 -70.45 14.22
CA LEU A 798 66.97 -69.82 13.64
C LEU A 798 67.13 -70.38 12.22
N TYR A 799 66.83 -69.57 11.22
CA TYR A 799 66.86 -69.98 9.81
C TYR A 799 68.25 -69.78 9.20
N ASP A 800 68.80 -68.56 9.34
CA ASP A 800 70.07 -68.13 8.72
C ASP A 800 70.16 -68.50 7.23
N GLU A 801 69.08 -68.24 6.48
CA GLU A 801 68.94 -68.60 5.05
C GLU A 801 68.96 -67.37 4.14
N TYR A 802 69.69 -67.49 3.02
CA TYR A 802 69.88 -66.43 2.04
C TYR A 802 69.11 -66.69 0.74
N PHE A 803 68.46 -65.66 0.23
CA PHE A 803 67.74 -65.67 -1.03
C PHE A 803 68.19 -64.49 -1.90
N THR A 804 68.32 -64.73 -3.20
CA THR A 804 68.62 -63.69 -4.20
C THR A 804 67.59 -63.77 -5.31
N LEU A 805 66.90 -62.66 -5.56
CA LEU A 805 65.87 -62.53 -6.57
C LEU A 805 66.32 -61.52 -7.63
N HIS A 806 66.22 -61.90 -8.90
CA HIS A 806 66.51 -61.00 -10.02
C HIS A 806 65.24 -60.22 -10.39
N LEU A 807 65.34 -58.90 -10.42
CA LEU A 807 64.27 -57.98 -10.82
C LEU A 807 64.66 -57.21 -12.07
N THR A 808 63.72 -56.93 -12.96
CA THR A 808 63.96 -55.91 -14.01
C THR A 808 64.01 -54.51 -13.41
N SER A 809 64.58 -53.54 -14.14
CA SER A 809 64.59 -52.14 -13.69
C SER A 809 63.18 -51.61 -13.39
N GLU A 810 62.20 -51.95 -14.24
CA GLU A 810 60.79 -51.58 -14.05
C GLU A 810 60.19 -52.21 -12.77
N GLN A 811 60.54 -53.48 -12.48
CA GLN A 811 60.08 -54.19 -11.28
C GLN A 811 60.68 -53.60 -9.99
N GLN A 812 61.93 -53.15 -10.04
CA GLN A 812 62.64 -52.56 -8.90
C GLN A 812 62.18 -51.13 -8.61
N GLU A 813 61.80 -50.38 -9.64
CA GLU A 813 61.30 -48.99 -9.55
C GLU A 813 59.79 -48.92 -9.35
N LEU A 814 59.13 -50.06 -9.17
CA LEU A 814 57.69 -50.13 -8.97
C LEU A 814 57.27 -49.33 -7.72
N GLU A 815 56.48 -48.28 -7.95
CA GLU A 815 55.88 -47.49 -6.88
C GLU A 815 54.99 -48.38 -6.01
N ASN A 816 55.13 -48.25 -4.69
CA ASN A 816 54.43 -49.08 -3.69
C ASN A 816 54.73 -50.60 -3.73
N GLY A 817 55.78 -51.05 -4.43
CA GLY A 817 56.20 -52.45 -4.41
C GLY A 817 56.49 -52.94 -2.99
N LEU A 818 55.98 -54.13 -2.62
CA LEU A 818 56.13 -54.72 -1.28
C LEU A 818 56.81 -56.09 -1.31
N ILE A 819 57.60 -56.38 -0.28
CA ILE A 819 58.05 -57.72 0.10
C ILE A 819 57.14 -58.22 1.22
N MET A 820 56.42 -59.31 0.97
CA MET A 820 55.60 -59.98 1.97
C MET A 820 56.26 -61.28 2.45
N PHE A 821 56.55 -61.33 3.74
CA PHE A 821 57.00 -62.52 4.46
C PHE A 821 55.79 -63.20 5.10
N THR A 822 55.54 -64.45 4.77
CA THR A 822 54.45 -65.25 5.35
C THR A 822 55.04 -66.39 6.17
N VAL A 823 54.78 -66.39 7.47
CA VAL A 823 55.19 -67.44 8.41
C VAL A 823 54.06 -68.44 8.56
N LYS A 824 54.36 -69.72 8.34
CA LYS A 824 53.39 -70.82 8.42
C LYS A 824 53.93 -71.96 9.25
N ASP A 825 53.04 -72.67 9.90
CA ASP A 825 53.30 -73.95 10.53
C ASP A 825 53.17 -75.07 9.50
N GLN A 826 54.03 -76.09 9.56
CA GLN A 826 53.95 -77.23 8.65
C GLN A 826 53.37 -78.46 9.35
N ASP A 827 52.10 -78.74 9.07
CA ASP A 827 51.42 -79.91 9.62
C ASP A 827 51.70 -81.19 8.83
N PHE A 828 51.81 -82.31 9.55
CA PHE A 828 52.14 -83.61 8.96
C PHE A 828 50.98 -84.21 8.15
N LEU A 829 49.73 -83.87 8.51
CA LEU A 829 48.49 -84.31 7.86
C LEU A 829 47.46 -83.17 7.89
N GLY A 830 47.54 -82.22 6.94
CA GLY A 830 46.62 -81.09 6.89
C GLY A 830 47.07 -79.96 5.97
N THR A 831 46.34 -78.84 6.02
CA THR A 831 46.74 -77.59 5.37
C THR A 831 47.62 -76.78 6.32
N ASN A 832 48.87 -76.53 5.93
CA ASN A 832 49.83 -75.70 6.67
C ASN A 832 49.18 -74.43 7.27
N GLU A 833 49.19 -74.34 8.59
CA GLU A 833 48.56 -73.25 9.32
C GLU A 833 49.29 -71.90 9.15
N PHE A 834 48.55 -70.80 9.13
CA PHE A 834 49.10 -69.45 9.01
C PHE A 834 49.41 -68.86 10.39
N LEU A 835 50.68 -68.56 10.67
CA LEU A 835 51.11 -68.01 11.96
C LEU A 835 51.12 -66.47 11.97
N GLY A 836 51.51 -65.87 10.84
CA GLY A 836 51.51 -64.41 10.68
C GLY A 836 52.20 -63.98 9.39
N GLU A 837 52.08 -62.70 9.06
CA GLU A 837 52.73 -62.09 7.91
C GLU A 837 53.39 -60.76 8.28
N ALA A 838 54.40 -60.38 7.52
CA ALA A 838 55.01 -59.07 7.60
C ALA A 838 55.32 -58.49 6.21
N PHE A 839 55.25 -57.17 6.09
CA PHE A 839 55.42 -56.40 4.87
C PHE A 839 56.57 -55.40 5.02
N VAL A 840 57.31 -55.20 3.93
CA VAL A 840 58.38 -54.20 3.78
C VAL A 840 58.22 -53.53 2.43
N ALA A 841 58.22 -52.21 2.35
CA ALA A 841 58.20 -51.55 1.04
C ALA A 841 59.58 -51.59 0.39
N PHE A 842 59.62 -51.63 -0.94
CA PHE A 842 60.87 -51.57 -1.69
C PHE A 842 61.63 -50.28 -1.40
N SER A 843 60.93 -49.17 -1.13
CA SER A 843 61.52 -47.90 -0.71
C SER A 843 62.27 -47.98 0.63
N ASP A 844 61.92 -48.95 1.48
CA ASP A 844 62.55 -49.14 2.80
C ASP A 844 63.81 -50.02 2.71
N VAL A 845 64.07 -50.64 1.54
CA VAL A 845 65.22 -51.53 1.34
C VAL A 845 66.41 -50.71 0.81
N PRO A 846 67.57 -50.76 1.48
CA PRO A 846 68.75 -49.99 1.07
C PRO A 846 69.31 -50.47 -0.27
N LYS A 847 69.60 -49.53 -1.18
CA LYS A 847 70.36 -49.78 -2.41
C LYS A 847 71.85 -49.64 -2.11
N THR A 848 72.64 -50.65 -2.47
CA THR A 848 74.07 -50.76 -2.14
C THR A 848 74.89 -51.24 -3.34
N ASP A 849 76.19 -50.97 -3.31
CA ASP A 849 77.12 -51.44 -4.34
C ASP A 849 77.59 -52.88 -4.07
N MET A 850 78.13 -53.55 -5.09
CA MET A 850 78.63 -54.94 -5.04
C MET A 850 79.67 -55.21 -3.94
N THR A 851 80.33 -54.17 -3.41
CA THR A 851 81.33 -54.28 -2.33
C THR A 851 80.73 -54.43 -0.94
N THR A 852 79.44 -54.10 -0.78
CA THR A 852 78.77 -54.13 0.52
C THR A 852 78.06 -55.47 0.70
N GLY A 853 78.57 -56.28 1.64
CA GLY A 853 77.98 -57.58 1.97
C GLY A 853 76.69 -57.43 2.77
N LEU A 854 75.74 -58.35 2.56
CA LEU A 854 74.44 -58.36 3.24
C LEU A 854 74.56 -58.42 4.77
N GLU A 855 75.62 -59.05 5.29
CA GLU A 855 75.92 -59.13 6.73
C GLU A 855 76.15 -57.76 7.38
N GLN A 856 76.57 -56.77 6.59
CA GLN A 856 76.80 -55.38 7.04
C GLN A 856 75.50 -54.58 7.12
N MET A 857 74.38 -55.10 6.60
CA MET A 857 73.09 -54.45 6.69
C MET A 857 72.51 -54.54 8.10
N ALA A 858 71.77 -53.51 8.48
CA ALA A 858 71.04 -53.50 9.73
C ALA A 858 70.00 -54.64 9.75
N GLN A 859 69.86 -55.29 10.90
CA GLN A 859 68.81 -56.27 11.11
C GLN A 859 67.48 -55.53 11.27
N VAL A 860 66.52 -55.83 10.39
CA VAL A 860 65.17 -55.30 10.44
C VAL A 860 64.29 -56.26 11.22
N HIS A 861 63.63 -55.72 12.24
CA HIS A 861 62.74 -56.46 13.14
C HIS A 861 61.29 -56.22 12.74
N LEU A 862 60.70 -57.18 12.03
CA LEU A 862 59.35 -57.11 11.50
C LEU A 862 58.35 -57.74 12.46
N LYS A 863 57.37 -56.95 12.89
CA LYS A 863 56.25 -57.43 13.73
C LYS A 863 55.34 -58.28 12.85
N LEU A 864 55.10 -59.53 13.26
CA LEU A 864 54.14 -60.39 12.56
C LEU A 864 52.73 -59.94 12.91
N SER A 865 51.94 -59.71 11.87
CA SER A 865 50.53 -59.35 11.96
C SER A 865 49.65 -60.45 11.39
N ARG A 866 48.38 -60.47 11.77
CA ARG A 866 47.33 -61.26 11.12
C ARG A 866 46.19 -60.31 10.71
N PRO A 867 45.41 -60.64 9.66
CA PRO A 867 44.25 -59.84 9.29
C PRO A 867 43.26 -59.75 10.46
N THR A 868 42.89 -58.52 10.86
CA THR A 868 41.96 -58.26 11.97
C THR A 868 40.63 -57.64 11.50
N ARG A 869 40.65 -56.86 10.42
CA ARG A 869 39.48 -56.13 9.90
C ARG A 869 38.85 -56.88 8.73
N GLN A 870 37.78 -57.65 9.00
CA GLN A 870 36.94 -58.23 7.93
C GLN A 870 36.03 -57.18 7.27
N ASP A 871 35.95 -55.98 7.85
CA ASP A 871 35.08 -54.88 7.47
C ASP A 871 35.79 -53.77 6.69
N SER A 872 37.08 -53.91 6.34
CA SER A 872 37.75 -52.94 5.45
C SER A 872 36.97 -52.77 4.14
N GLU A 873 36.91 -51.54 3.63
CA GLU A 873 36.23 -51.20 2.36
C GLU A 873 36.87 -51.95 1.18
N VAL A 874 38.20 -52.08 1.16
CA VAL A 874 38.93 -52.84 0.15
C VAL A 874 38.57 -54.32 0.20
N TYR A 875 38.47 -54.90 1.41
CA TYR A 875 38.08 -56.30 1.59
C TYR A 875 36.64 -56.55 1.15
N ARG A 876 35.71 -55.64 1.48
CA ARG A 876 34.31 -55.68 1.01
C ARG A 876 34.21 -55.55 -0.51
N ALA A 877 35.00 -54.67 -1.12
CA ALA A 877 35.09 -54.52 -2.57
C ALA A 877 35.65 -55.77 -3.26
N LEU A 878 36.56 -56.51 -2.62
CA LEU A 878 37.06 -57.81 -3.12
C LEU A 878 35.99 -58.91 -2.99
N GLU A 879 35.24 -58.94 -1.89
CA GLU A 879 34.16 -59.92 -1.66
C GLU A 879 32.96 -59.72 -2.62
N SER A 880 32.73 -58.49 -3.09
CA SER A 880 31.71 -58.20 -4.10
C SER A 880 32.08 -58.64 -5.51
N ARG A 881 33.34 -58.97 -5.81
CA ARG A 881 33.77 -59.38 -7.17
C ARG A 881 33.45 -60.83 -7.49
N HIS A 882 33.10 -61.08 -8.75
CA HIS A 882 32.77 -62.43 -9.27
C HIS A 882 33.91 -63.10 -10.06
N ASP A 883 34.97 -62.35 -10.38
CA ASP A 883 36.09 -62.89 -11.14
C ASP A 883 36.84 -63.96 -10.32
N LYS A 884 37.60 -64.80 -11.03
CA LYS A 884 38.27 -65.95 -10.42
C LYS A 884 39.40 -65.51 -9.47
N LEU A 885 40.11 -64.42 -9.79
CA LEU A 885 41.24 -63.94 -9.00
C LEU A 885 40.77 -63.47 -7.62
N ALA A 886 39.70 -62.66 -7.56
CA ALA A 886 39.11 -62.20 -6.30
C ALA A 886 38.62 -63.37 -5.43
N ARG A 887 37.90 -64.33 -6.03
CA ARG A 887 37.39 -65.51 -5.29
C ARG A 887 38.52 -66.39 -4.75
N ASP A 888 39.56 -66.61 -5.54
CA ASP A 888 40.73 -67.40 -5.11
C ASP A 888 41.53 -66.67 -4.01
N PHE A 889 41.59 -65.33 -4.06
CA PHE A 889 42.20 -64.50 -3.03
C PHE A 889 41.42 -64.56 -1.71
N ILE A 890 40.12 -64.24 -1.73
CA ILE A 890 39.26 -64.28 -0.54
C ILE A 890 39.26 -65.67 0.11
N LYS A 891 39.24 -66.74 -0.70
CA LYS A 891 39.33 -68.11 -0.18
C LYS A 891 40.64 -68.39 0.57
N LYS A 892 41.75 -67.76 0.17
CA LYS A 892 43.06 -67.88 0.84
C LYS A 892 43.17 -66.99 2.08
N GLU A 893 42.56 -65.81 2.07
CA GLU A 893 42.62 -64.84 3.18
C GLU A 893 41.63 -65.16 4.30
N LYS A 894 40.42 -65.65 3.98
CA LYS A 894 39.37 -65.99 4.95
C LYS A 894 39.83 -66.86 6.14
N PRO A 895 40.65 -67.92 5.97
CA PRO A 895 41.13 -68.73 7.10
C PRO A 895 42.24 -68.06 7.94
N LYS A 896 42.80 -66.92 7.51
CA LYS A 896 43.82 -66.20 8.28
C LYS A 896 43.23 -65.35 9.40
N PHE A 897 41.95 -65.01 9.32
CA PHE A 897 41.23 -64.33 10.38
C PHE A 897 41.00 -65.30 11.55
N LEU A 898 41.20 -64.82 12.77
CA LEU A 898 40.85 -65.59 13.96
C LEU A 898 39.33 -65.85 13.98
N PRO A 899 38.86 -67.05 14.40
CA PRO A 899 37.45 -67.23 14.68
C PRO A 899 37.04 -66.24 15.79
N SER A 900 36.00 -65.46 15.50
CA SER A 900 35.38 -64.50 16.44
C SER A 900 34.86 -65.16 17.70
#